data_AF-L5MJJ6-F1
#
_entry.id   AF-L5MJJ6-F1
#
_cell.length_a   1.000
_cell.length_b   1.000
_cell.length_c   1.000
_cell.angle_alpha   90.00
_cell.angle_beta   90.00
_cell.angle_gamma   90.00
#
_symmetry.space_group_name_H-M   'P 1'
#
loop_
_entity.id
_entity.type
_entity.pdbx_description
1 polymer ?
#
loop_
_entity_poly.entity_id
_entity_poly.type
_entity_poly.pdbx_seq_one_letter_code
_entity_poly.pdbx_strand_id
1 'polypeptide(L)'
;LPRKSDVERKIEIVQFASRTRQLFVRLLALVKWANNAGKVEKCAMISSFLDQQAILFVDTADRLASLARDALVHARLPSFAIPYAIDVLTTGSYPRLPTCIRDKIIPPDPITKTEKQATLHQLNQILRHRLVTTDLPPQLANLTVANGRVKFRVEGEFEATLTVMGDDPEVPWRLLKLEILVEDKETGDGRALVHSMQINFIHQLVQSRLFADEKPLQDMYNCLHSFCLSLQLEVLHSQTLMLIRERWGDLVQVERYHPGKCLSLSVWNQQILGRKTGTASVHKVTIKIDENDGSKPLQIFHDPPLPASDSKLVEKAMKIDHLSIEKLLIDSVRARAHQKLQELKTILRGYNANENSSIETALPALVVPILEPCGNSECLHIFVDLHSGMFQLMLYGLDQATLDDMEKSVNDDMKRIVPWVQQLKFWLGQQRCKQSIKHLPTISTETLQLSNYSTHPIGKLSKNKLFIKLTRLPQYYIVVEMLEVPNKPTQLSYKYYFLSVSTAERDDGPVMALLLQQFKDNIQELILRTKTGKQPRTGTKRKLSDDTCPLEPKKTKRSGEMCAFNKILAHFVAVCDTNMPFVGLRLELSNLEIPHQGVQMEGDGFSHAIRLLKIPPCKGVSEETQKALDRSLLDCTFRLQGRNNRTWVAELVFANCPLNGTSTREQGPSRHVYLTYENLLSEPVGGRKVVEMFLNDWNSIARLYECVLEFARSLPDIPAHLNIFSEVRVYNYRKLILCYGTTKGSSISIQWNSIHQKFHISLGTVGPNSGCSNCHNTILHQLQEMFNKTPNVVQLLQVLFDTQAPLNAINKLPTVPMLGLTQRTNTAYQCFSILPQSSTHIRLAFRNMYCIDIYCRSRGVVAIRDGAYSLFDNSKLVEGFYPAPGLKTFLNMFVDSNQDARRRSVNEDDNPPSPIGGDMMDSLISQLQPPPQQQDHRTKPKQRNHTGQGWASFLKDKEILGGSQMPKKSIGKNRHTGYKEEAPSDGK
;
A
#
# COMPACT_ATOMS: atom_id res chain seq x y z
N LEU A 1 -44.35 32.47 -48.03
CA LEU A 1 -45.73 32.18 -48.50
C LEU A 1 -46.44 31.07 -47.69
N PRO A 2 -46.01 29.79 -47.63
CA PRO A 2 -46.87 28.69 -47.11
C PRO A 2 -47.30 28.79 -45.64
N ARG A 3 -46.53 29.48 -44.79
CA ARG A 3 -46.82 29.68 -43.35
C ARG A 3 -47.65 30.92 -43.01
N LYS A 4 -48.01 31.77 -43.99
CA LYS A 4 -48.85 32.97 -43.77
C LYS A 4 -50.31 32.69 -44.07
N SER A 5 -51.22 33.50 -43.51
CA SER A 5 -52.65 33.39 -43.82
C SER A 5 -52.91 33.59 -45.32
N ASP A 6 -54.03 33.07 -45.82
CA ASP A 6 -54.35 33.14 -47.26
C ASP A 6 -54.51 34.59 -47.75
N VAL A 7 -55.05 35.48 -46.92
CA VAL A 7 -55.20 36.91 -47.23
C VAL A 7 -53.83 37.60 -47.36
N GLU A 8 -52.95 37.45 -46.36
CA GLU A 8 -51.59 38.02 -46.41
C GLU A 8 -50.79 37.45 -47.60
N ARG A 9 -50.94 36.15 -47.86
CA ARG A 9 -50.27 35.45 -48.97
C ARG A 9 -50.69 36.03 -50.32
N LYS A 10 -51.98 36.31 -50.52
CA LYS A 10 -52.50 36.99 -51.71
C LYS A 10 -51.98 38.42 -51.82
N ILE A 11 -51.94 39.18 -50.72
CA ILE A 11 -51.40 40.54 -50.69
C ILE A 11 -49.91 40.56 -51.07
N GLU A 12 -49.07 39.68 -50.49
CA GLU A 12 -47.64 39.62 -50.82
C GLU A 12 -47.38 39.24 -52.29
N ILE A 13 -48.16 38.30 -52.85
CA ILE A 13 -48.05 37.91 -54.26
C ILE A 13 -48.43 39.09 -55.17
N VAL A 14 -49.50 39.84 -54.85
CA VAL A 14 -49.91 41.03 -55.62
C VAL A 14 -48.88 42.17 -55.49
N GLN A 15 -48.32 42.40 -54.30
CA GLN A 15 -47.26 43.39 -54.10
C GLN A 15 -45.98 43.02 -54.86
N PHE A 16 -45.58 41.74 -54.85
CA PHE A 16 -44.45 41.25 -55.63
C PHE A 16 -44.69 41.41 -57.13
N ALA A 17 -45.86 40.98 -57.63
CA ALA A 17 -46.24 41.13 -59.04
C ALA A 17 -46.27 42.61 -59.48
N SER A 18 -46.75 43.52 -58.61
CA SER A 18 -46.76 44.97 -58.87
C SER A 18 -45.35 45.57 -58.94
N ARG A 19 -44.47 45.26 -57.96
CA ARG A 19 -43.06 45.70 -57.97
C ARG A 19 -42.31 45.17 -59.19
N THR A 20 -42.47 43.87 -59.49
CA THR A 20 -41.87 43.22 -60.66
C THR A 20 -42.40 43.82 -61.97
N ARG A 21 -43.70 44.15 -62.07
CA ARG A 21 -44.27 44.90 -63.20
C ARG A 21 -43.65 46.29 -63.33
N GLN A 22 -43.45 47.04 -62.25
CA GLN A 22 -42.78 48.34 -62.31
C GLN A 22 -41.34 48.24 -62.81
N LEU A 23 -40.60 47.21 -62.39
CA LEU A 23 -39.25 46.93 -62.90
C LEU A 23 -39.28 46.58 -64.39
N PHE A 24 -40.20 45.73 -64.84
CA PHE A 24 -40.38 45.45 -66.28
C PHE A 24 -40.83 46.67 -67.09
N VAL A 25 -41.61 47.60 -66.53
CA VAL A 25 -41.96 48.87 -67.20
C VAL A 25 -40.74 49.80 -67.32
N ARG A 26 -39.88 49.87 -66.29
CA ARG A 26 -38.60 50.60 -66.38
C ARG A 26 -37.65 49.97 -67.39
N LEU A 27 -37.55 48.63 -67.40
CA LEU A 27 -36.77 47.90 -68.40
C LEU A 27 -37.32 48.12 -69.82
N LEU A 28 -38.63 48.12 -70.01
CA LEU A 28 -39.28 48.41 -71.29
C LEU A 28 -39.01 49.85 -71.76
N ALA A 29 -38.96 50.82 -70.83
CA ALA A 29 -38.55 52.20 -71.15
C ALA A 29 -37.09 52.26 -71.61
N LEU A 30 -36.18 51.56 -70.91
CA LEU A 30 -34.77 51.45 -71.29
C LEU A 30 -34.58 50.72 -72.63
N VAL A 31 -35.34 49.65 -72.93
CA VAL A 31 -35.31 48.95 -74.22
C VAL A 31 -35.85 49.85 -75.35
N LYS A 32 -36.90 50.65 -75.10
CA LYS A 32 -37.37 51.66 -76.06
C LYS A 32 -36.32 52.76 -76.31
N TRP A 33 -35.55 53.15 -75.30
CA TRP A 33 -34.42 54.08 -75.43
C TRP A 33 -33.21 53.45 -76.13
N ALA A 34 -32.92 52.17 -75.89
CA ALA A 34 -31.81 51.45 -76.51
C ALA A 34 -31.92 51.44 -78.05
N ASN A 35 -33.14 51.42 -78.59
CA ASN A 35 -33.39 51.55 -80.03
C ASN A 35 -32.95 52.91 -80.63
N ASN A 36 -32.70 53.93 -79.80
CA ASN A 36 -32.10 55.21 -80.19
C ASN A 36 -30.63 55.35 -79.70
N ALA A 37 -30.07 54.39 -78.96
CA ALA A 37 -28.73 54.51 -78.36
C ALA A 37 -27.64 54.79 -79.40
N GLY A 38 -27.65 54.10 -80.55
CA GLY A 38 -26.70 54.34 -81.65
C GLY A 38 -26.81 55.71 -82.35
N LYS A 39 -27.81 56.54 -82.00
CA LYS A 39 -27.84 57.98 -82.34
C LYS A 39 -27.19 58.80 -81.23
N VAL A 40 -27.51 58.52 -79.96
CA VAL A 40 -26.93 59.19 -78.79
C VAL A 40 -25.42 58.99 -78.72
N GLU A 41 -24.94 57.76 -78.99
CA GLU A 41 -23.53 57.40 -79.06
C GLU A 41 -22.78 58.18 -80.14
N LYS A 42 -23.39 58.38 -81.31
CA LYS A 42 -22.82 59.24 -82.37
C LYS A 42 -22.76 60.71 -81.94
N CYS A 43 -23.80 61.22 -81.27
CA CYS A 43 -23.77 62.58 -80.72
C CYS A 43 -22.70 62.73 -79.62
N ALA A 44 -22.51 61.71 -78.77
CA ALA A 44 -21.48 61.70 -77.74
C ALA A 44 -20.06 61.66 -78.34
N MET A 45 -19.83 60.85 -79.38
CA MET A 45 -18.57 60.86 -80.12
C MET A 45 -18.30 62.24 -80.76
N ILE A 46 -19.30 62.84 -81.41
CA ILE A 46 -19.18 64.19 -82.00
C ILE A 46 -18.87 65.25 -80.93
N SER A 47 -19.55 65.22 -79.77
CA SER A 47 -19.21 66.11 -78.64
C SER A 47 -17.76 65.91 -78.23
N SER A 48 -17.35 64.68 -77.93
CA SER A 48 -15.99 64.38 -77.46
C SER A 48 -14.91 64.81 -78.46
N PHE A 49 -15.20 64.78 -79.76
CA PHE A 49 -14.30 65.29 -80.79
C PHE A 49 -14.25 66.83 -80.80
N LEU A 50 -15.39 67.52 -80.68
CA LEU A 50 -15.43 68.98 -80.56
C LEU A 50 -14.74 69.47 -79.28
N ASP A 51 -14.94 68.77 -78.16
CA ASP A 51 -14.28 69.02 -76.88
C ASP A 51 -12.75 68.83 -77.02
N GLN A 52 -12.29 67.79 -77.72
CA GLN A 52 -10.87 67.59 -78.06
C GLN A 52 -10.31 68.74 -78.92
N GLN A 53 -11.03 69.21 -79.94
CA GLN A 53 -10.59 70.35 -80.75
C GLN A 53 -10.51 71.64 -79.91
N ALA A 54 -11.47 71.89 -79.02
CA ALA A 54 -11.44 73.04 -78.11
C ALA A 54 -10.23 72.98 -77.16
N ILE A 55 -9.91 71.80 -76.60
CA ILE A 55 -8.72 71.58 -75.76
C ILE A 55 -7.43 71.84 -76.56
N LEU A 56 -7.35 71.40 -77.82
CA LEU A 56 -6.19 71.64 -78.68
C LEU A 56 -5.97 73.14 -78.97
N PHE A 57 -7.02 73.94 -79.14
CA PHE A 57 -6.88 75.40 -79.25
C PHE A 57 -6.33 76.04 -77.96
N VAL A 58 -6.75 75.56 -76.78
CA VAL A 58 -6.25 76.07 -75.49
C VAL A 58 -4.80 75.67 -75.26
N ASP A 59 -4.43 74.39 -75.41
CA ASP A 59 -3.02 73.95 -75.27
C ASP A 59 -2.14 74.67 -76.30
N THR A 60 -2.58 74.84 -77.56
CA THR A 60 -1.80 75.63 -78.55
C THR A 60 -1.57 77.08 -78.10
N ALA A 61 -2.57 77.73 -77.51
CA ALA A 61 -2.44 79.09 -76.97
C ALA A 61 -1.49 79.14 -75.75
N ASP A 62 -1.60 78.18 -74.83
CA ASP A 62 -0.73 78.08 -73.65
C ASP A 62 0.73 77.74 -74.02
N ARG A 63 0.95 76.89 -75.03
CA ARG A 63 2.28 76.60 -75.59
C ARG A 63 2.91 77.83 -76.23
N LEU A 64 2.14 78.62 -76.97
CA LEU A 64 2.61 79.90 -77.52
C LEU A 64 2.88 80.93 -76.41
N ALA A 65 2.06 80.97 -75.35
CA ALA A 65 2.28 81.83 -74.21
C ALA A 65 3.54 81.46 -73.41
N SER A 66 3.80 80.16 -73.22
CA SER A 66 5.04 79.65 -72.61
C SER A 66 6.26 79.92 -73.49
N LEU A 67 6.18 79.67 -74.81
CA LEU A 67 7.25 80.05 -75.75
C LEU A 67 7.56 81.57 -75.68
N ALA A 68 6.55 82.42 -75.56
CA ALA A 68 6.70 83.87 -75.47
C ALA A 68 7.25 84.36 -74.11
N ARG A 69 6.90 83.71 -73.00
CA ARG A 69 7.28 84.12 -71.63
C ARG A 69 8.56 83.46 -71.12
N ASP A 70 8.81 82.23 -71.51
CA ASP A 70 9.90 81.41 -70.98
C ASP A 70 11.05 81.39 -72.01
N ALA A 71 10.85 80.76 -73.17
CA ALA A 71 11.90 80.56 -74.16
C ALA A 71 12.40 81.89 -74.79
N LEU A 72 11.49 82.78 -75.20
CA LEU A 72 11.85 84.08 -75.78
C LEU A 72 12.43 85.07 -74.76
N VAL A 73 12.18 84.89 -73.46
CA VAL A 73 12.86 85.67 -72.41
C VAL A 73 14.26 85.12 -72.17
N HIS A 74 14.46 83.80 -72.17
CA HIS A 74 15.79 83.20 -72.10
C HIS A 74 16.66 83.50 -73.34
N ALA A 75 16.06 83.78 -74.50
CA ALA A 75 16.77 84.28 -75.68
C ALA A 75 17.27 85.73 -75.55
N ARG A 76 16.87 86.47 -74.49
CA ARG A 76 17.33 87.83 -74.20
C ARG A 76 18.35 87.79 -73.06
N LEU A 77 19.53 88.38 -73.28
CA LEU A 77 20.55 88.57 -72.24
C LEU A 77 20.00 89.43 -71.09
N PRO A 78 20.00 88.95 -69.83
CA PRO A 78 19.58 89.73 -68.66
C PRO A 78 20.58 90.85 -68.32
N SER A 79 20.13 91.86 -67.58
CA SER A 79 21.01 92.87 -66.99
C SER A 79 21.81 92.28 -65.82
N PHE A 80 23.15 92.24 -65.94
CA PHE A 80 24.03 91.68 -64.90
C PHE A 80 24.03 92.53 -63.62
N ALA A 81 23.42 92.01 -62.55
CA ALA A 81 23.30 92.67 -61.26
C ALA A 81 24.54 92.45 -60.37
N ILE A 82 25.64 93.12 -60.72
CA ILE A 82 26.96 93.00 -60.06
C ILE A 82 26.92 93.09 -58.52
N PRO A 83 26.14 93.99 -57.87
CA PRO A 83 26.13 94.09 -56.40
C PRO A 83 25.74 92.78 -55.68
N TYR A 84 24.81 91.99 -56.25
CA TYR A 84 24.38 90.74 -55.63
C TYR A 84 25.44 89.63 -55.75
N ALA A 85 26.24 89.66 -56.82
CA ALA A 85 27.38 88.75 -56.95
C ALA A 85 28.44 89.03 -55.88
N ILE A 86 28.65 90.28 -55.47
CA ILE A 86 29.59 90.66 -54.41
C ILE A 86 29.10 90.17 -53.03
N ASP A 87 27.83 90.42 -52.69
CA ASP A 87 27.24 89.97 -51.42
C ASP A 87 27.37 88.43 -51.26
N VAL A 88 27.09 87.66 -52.32
CA VAL A 88 27.17 86.18 -52.31
C VAL A 88 28.63 85.69 -52.32
N LEU A 89 29.53 86.30 -53.12
CA LEU A 89 30.94 85.92 -53.17
C LEU A 89 31.66 86.14 -51.84
N THR A 90 31.26 87.16 -51.07
CA THR A 90 31.91 87.54 -49.80
C THR A 90 31.31 86.87 -48.57
N THR A 91 29.99 86.61 -48.55
CA THR A 91 29.29 86.06 -47.37
C THR A 91 28.76 84.63 -47.55
N GLY A 92 28.93 84.03 -48.73
CA GLY A 92 28.42 82.69 -49.07
C GLY A 92 26.89 82.55 -49.05
N SER A 93 26.16 83.66 -48.86
CA SER A 93 24.72 83.70 -48.63
C SER A 93 24.13 85.01 -49.16
N TYR A 94 22.80 85.18 -49.11
CA TYR A 94 22.12 86.37 -49.63
C TYR A 94 21.42 87.15 -48.50
N PRO A 95 22.09 88.15 -47.89
CA PRO A 95 21.60 88.82 -46.67
C PRO A 95 20.36 89.71 -46.90
N ARG A 96 19.97 89.98 -48.15
CA ARG A 96 18.83 90.84 -48.51
C ARG A 96 17.56 90.05 -48.87
N LEU A 97 17.45 88.79 -48.48
CA LEU A 97 16.24 87.99 -48.70
C LEU A 97 15.08 88.53 -47.83
N PRO A 98 13.90 88.83 -48.40
CA PRO A 98 12.74 89.20 -47.60
C PRO A 98 12.35 88.08 -46.61
N THR A 99 12.20 88.42 -45.32
CA THR A 99 11.81 87.48 -44.26
C THR A 99 10.51 86.75 -44.59
N CYS A 100 9.56 87.43 -45.23
CA CYS A 100 8.30 86.84 -45.72
C CYS A 100 8.48 85.61 -46.64
N ILE A 101 9.62 85.45 -47.31
CA ILE A 101 9.95 84.27 -48.12
C ILE A 101 10.52 83.17 -47.23
N ARG A 102 11.50 83.52 -46.38
CA ARG A 102 12.13 82.59 -45.43
C ARG A 102 11.10 81.97 -44.47
N ASP A 103 10.15 82.77 -43.99
CA ASP A 103 9.24 82.39 -42.92
C ASP A 103 7.91 81.76 -43.41
N LYS A 104 7.70 81.65 -44.74
CA LYS A 104 6.52 81.00 -45.37
C LYS A 104 6.83 79.93 -46.42
N ILE A 105 7.93 80.08 -47.17
CA ILE A 105 8.20 79.25 -48.36
C ILE A 105 9.32 78.23 -48.07
N ILE A 106 10.28 78.59 -47.23
CA ILE A 106 11.30 77.68 -46.73
C ILE A 106 10.74 77.01 -45.46
N PRO A 107 10.66 75.67 -45.36
CA PRO A 107 10.33 75.02 -44.11
C PRO A 107 11.47 75.27 -43.11
N PRO A 108 11.19 75.55 -41.82
CA PRO A 108 12.24 75.75 -40.82
C PRO A 108 13.10 74.49 -40.68
N ASP A 109 14.40 74.68 -40.45
CA ASP A 109 15.37 73.58 -40.41
C ASP A 109 14.95 72.48 -39.40
N PRO A 110 15.09 71.20 -39.78
CA PRO A 110 14.60 70.09 -38.95
C PRO A 110 15.41 69.97 -37.67
N ILE A 111 14.81 70.38 -36.55
CA ILE A 111 15.37 70.35 -35.18
C ILE A 111 16.25 69.11 -34.98
N THR A 112 17.54 69.32 -34.73
CA THR A 112 18.50 68.23 -34.64
C THR A 112 18.16 67.30 -33.48
N LYS A 113 18.56 66.02 -33.58
CA LYS A 113 18.33 65.05 -32.50
C LYS A 113 18.97 65.52 -31.17
N THR A 114 20.09 66.23 -31.27
CA THR A 114 20.81 66.89 -30.17
C THR A 114 20.04 68.05 -29.55
N GLU A 115 19.51 69.00 -30.34
CA GLU A 115 18.68 70.10 -29.80
C GLU A 115 17.37 69.57 -29.21
N LYS A 116 16.77 68.56 -29.84
CA LYS A 116 15.58 67.87 -29.32
C LYS A 116 15.86 67.16 -27.99
N GLN A 117 17.04 66.59 -27.81
CA GLN A 117 17.44 66.02 -26.52
C GLN A 117 17.70 67.13 -25.49
N ALA A 118 18.45 68.18 -25.84
CA ALA A 118 18.76 69.30 -24.95
C ALA A 118 17.49 70.02 -24.45
N THR A 119 16.57 70.36 -25.36
CA THR A 119 15.27 70.99 -25.01
C THR A 119 14.39 70.10 -24.15
N LEU A 120 14.35 68.78 -24.39
CA LEU A 120 13.64 67.85 -23.49
C LEU A 120 14.34 67.69 -22.13
N HIS A 121 15.67 67.78 -22.05
CA HIS A 121 16.40 67.83 -20.78
C HIS A 121 16.14 69.11 -20.00
N GLN A 122 16.14 70.28 -20.66
CA GLN A 122 15.74 71.56 -20.08
C GLN A 122 14.29 71.51 -19.59
N LEU A 123 13.36 70.98 -20.39
CA LEU A 123 11.97 70.84 -19.97
C LEU A 123 11.82 69.88 -18.78
N ASN A 124 12.60 68.79 -18.70
CA ASN A 124 12.66 67.95 -17.50
C ASN A 124 13.17 68.71 -16.25
N GLN A 125 14.05 69.71 -16.40
CA GLN A 125 14.51 70.56 -15.29
C GLN A 125 13.42 71.53 -14.85
N ILE A 126 12.78 72.24 -15.79
CA ILE A 126 11.65 73.15 -15.54
C ILE A 126 10.52 72.41 -14.80
N LEU A 127 10.15 71.22 -15.29
CA LEU A 127 9.11 70.38 -14.67
C LEU A 127 9.50 69.94 -13.25
N ARG A 128 10.77 69.58 -13.00
CA ARG A 128 11.25 69.22 -11.64
C ARG A 128 11.25 70.42 -10.71
N HIS A 129 11.67 71.60 -11.19
CA HIS A 129 11.64 72.84 -10.42
C HIS A 129 10.21 73.17 -9.99
N ARG A 130 9.26 73.18 -10.93
CA ARG A 130 7.85 73.50 -10.66
C ARG A 130 7.12 72.47 -9.80
N LEU A 131 7.54 71.19 -9.83
CA LEU A 131 7.04 70.16 -8.91
C LEU A 131 7.56 70.33 -7.47
N VAL A 132 8.74 70.91 -7.26
CA VAL A 132 9.29 71.19 -5.92
C VAL A 132 8.68 72.46 -5.32
N THR A 133 8.26 73.42 -6.14
CA THR A 133 7.62 74.67 -5.68
C THR A 133 6.09 74.58 -5.51
N THR A 134 5.47 73.43 -5.77
CA THR A 134 4.01 73.25 -5.72
C THR A 134 3.63 72.25 -4.62
N ASP A 135 2.58 72.54 -3.85
CA ASP A 135 1.99 71.58 -2.92
C ASP A 135 1.48 70.34 -3.68
N LEU A 136 2.09 69.18 -3.42
CA LEU A 136 1.68 67.90 -3.97
C LEU A 136 0.97 67.06 -2.89
N PRO A 137 -0.25 66.53 -3.13
CA PRO A 137 -0.84 65.53 -2.24
C PRO A 137 0.02 64.26 -2.17
N PRO A 138 0.12 63.59 -1.01
CA PRO A 138 1.01 62.45 -0.81
C PRO A 138 0.69 61.26 -1.73
N GLN A 139 -0.57 61.12 -2.17
CA GLN A 139 -0.99 60.11 -3.15
C GLN A 139 -0.35 60.29 -4.54
N LEU A 140 0.15 61.50 -4.87
CA LEU A 140 0.85 61.78 -6.13
C LEU A 140 2.39 61.67 -6.03
N ALA A 141 2.94 61.22 -4.90
CA ALA A 141 4.39 61.07 -4.71
C ALA A 141 5.05 60.11 -5.72
N ASN A 142 4.31 59.13 -6.25
CA ASN A 142 4.74 58.22 -7.31
C ASN A 142 4.70 58.92 -8.69
N LEU A 143 5.58 59.90 -8.87
CA LEU A 143 5.75 60.65 -10.12
C LEU A 143 7.04 60.25 -10.87
N THR A 144 7.02 60.31 -12.20
CA THR A 144 8.21 60.13 -13.03
C THR A 144 8.35 61.29 -14.03
N VAL A 145 9.54 61.89 -14.10
CA VAL A 145 9.83 63.03 -15.00
C VAL A 145 10.88 62.64 -16.03
N ALA A 146 10.43 62.41 -17.26
CA ALA A 146 11.25 61.95 -18.39
C ALA A 146 10.72 62.48 -19.72
N ASN A 147 11.61 62.67 -20.69
CA ASN A 147 11.28 63.10 -22.06
C ASN A 147 10.37 64.34 -22.15
N GLY A 148 10.56 65.31 -21.24
CA GLY A 148 9.79 66.56 -21.19
C GLY A 148 8.37 66.40 -20.68
N ARG A 149 8.07 65.33 -19.91
CA ARG A 149 6.74 65.02 -19.40
C ARG A 149 6.80 64.60 -17.94
N VAL A 150 5.75 64.94 -17.18
CA VAL A 150 5.48 64.36 -15.86
C VAL A 150 4.43 63.28 -16.04
N LYS A 151 4.67 62.08 -15.51
CA LYS A 151 3.65 61.05 -15.33
C LYS A 151 3.37 60.90 -13.85
N PHE A 152 2.13 61.14 -13.44
CA PHE A 152 1.62 60.74 -12.12
C PHE A 152 0.92 59.39 -12.25
N ARG A 153 1.20 58.45 -11.35
CA ARG A 153 0.59 57.12 -11.35
C ARG A 153 0.03 56.78 -9.97
N VAL A 154 -1.30 56.73 -9.86
CA VAL A 154 -2.02 56.26 -8.67
C VAL A 154 -2.42 54.81 -8.91
N GLU A 155 -1.93 53.89 -8.08
CA GLU A 155 -2.12 52.45 -8.27
C GLU A 155 -3.60 52.07 -8.09
N GLY A 156 -4.17 51.34 -9.06
CA GLY A 156 -5.59 50.94 -9.07
C GLY A 156 -6.58 52.03 -9.50
N GLU A 157 -6.13 53.24 -9.85
CA GLU A 157 -7.00 54.36 -10.22
C GLU A 157 -6.69 54.94 -11.61
N PHE A 158 -5.58 55.67 -11.77
CA PHE A 158 -5.26 56.36 -13.03
C PHE A 158 -3.76 56.67 -13.21
N GLU A 159 -3.36 56.85 -14.47
CA GLU A 159 -2.10 57.49 -14.87
C GLU A 159 -2.39 58.76 -15.69
N ALA A 160 -1.84 59.90 -15.24
CA ALA A 160 -1.99 61.19 -15.90
C ALA A 160 -0.62 61.68 -16.40
N THR A 161 -0.52 61.94 -17.71
CA THR A 161 0.68 62.51 -18.34
C THR A 161 0.47 64.01 -18.60
N LEU A 162 1.25 64.85 -17.94
CA LEU A 162 1.21 66.31 -18.00
C LEU A 162 2.49 66.91 -18.60
N THR A 163 2.39 68.12 -19.13
CA THR A 163 3.51 68.90 -19.69
C THR A 163 3.22 70.40 -19.59
N VAL A 164 4.28 71.23 -19.61
CA VAL A 164 4.21 72.70 -19.60
C VAL A 164 4.77 73.22 -20.92
N MET A 165 4.25 74.33 -21.44
CA MET A 165 4.61 74.90 -22.76
C MET A 165 5.54 76.13 -22.70
N GLY A 166 6.15 76.39 -21.54
CA GLY A 166 7.03 77.54 -21.27
C GLY A 166 7.70 77.40 -19.90
N ASP A 167 8.54 78.36 -19.54
CA ASP A 167 9.24 78.40 -18.25
C ASP A 167 8.45 79.22 -17.20
N ASP A 168 7.67 80.20 -17.65
CA ASP A 168 6.99 81.17 -16.79
C ASP A 168 6.01 80.49 -15.80
N PRO A 169 5.97 80.94 -14.53
CA PRO A 169 5.14 80.32 -13.50
C PRO A 169 3.64 80.41 -13.78
N GLU A 170 3.21 81.42 -14.55
CA GLU A 170 1.81 81.60 -14.95
C GLU A 170 1.36 80.63 -16.06
N VAL A 171 2.27 79.91 -16.74
CA VAL A 171 1.89 78.94 -17.78
C VAL A 171 1.14 77.77 -17.13
N PRO A 172 -0.12 77.48 -17.52
CA PRO A 172 -0.89 76.39 -16.93
C PRO A 172 -0.40 75.00 -17.39
N TRP A 173 -0.69 73.98 -16.58
CA TRP A 173 -0.39 72.59 -16.89
C TRP A 173 -1.29 72.08 -18.04
N ARG A 174 -0.70 71.36 -18.99
CA ARG A 174 -1.44 70.68 -20.07
C ARG A 174 -1.43 69.17 -19.91
N LEU A 175 -2.61 68.57 -19.96
CA LEU A 175 -2.81 67.13 -20.03
C LEU A 175 -2.52 66.66 -21.46
N LEU A 176 -1.66 65.65 -21.61
CA LEU A 176 -1.34 65.02 -22.90
C LEU A 176 -1.99 63.64 -23.05
N LYS A 177 -2.20 62.93 -21.94
CA LYS A 177 -2.78 61.59 -21.91
C LYS A 177 -3.35 61.32 -20.52
N LEU A 178 -4.52 60.70 -20.49
CA LEU A 178 -5.15 60.15 -19.29
C LEU A 178 -5.45 58.68 -19.56
N GLU A 179 -5.00 57.81 -18.66
CA GLU A 179 -5.27 56.37 -18.70
C GLU A 179 -5.90 55.96 -17.38
N ILE A 180 -7.07 55.33 -17.42
CA ILE A 180 -7.76 54.85 -16.23
C ILE A 180 -7.25 53.43 -15.97
N LEU A 181 -6.71 53.20 -14.77
CA LEU A 181 -6.11 51.92 -14.34
C LEU A 181 -7.09 51.04 -13.55
N VAL A 182 -8.36 51.45 -13.46
CA VAL A 182 -9.45 50.61 -12.95
C VAL A 182 -9.74 49.51 -13.98
N GLU A 183 -9.49 48.26 -13.62
CA GLU A 183 -9.67 47.08 -14.48
C GLU A 183 -10.63 46.07 -13.82
N ASP A 184 -11.65 45.60 -14.55
CA ASP A 184 -12.40 44.40 -14.17
C ASP A 184 -11.79 43.17 -14.85
N LYS A 185 -11.20 42.28 -14.04
CA LYS A 185 -10.49 41.07 -14.50
C LYS A 185 -11.35 39.80 -14.44
N GLU A 186 -12.48 39.83 -13.75
CA GLU A 186 -13.35 38.66 -13.57
C GLU A 186 -14.49 38.67 -14.60
N THR A 187 -14.98 39.86 -14.97
CA THR A 187 -16.14 40.08 -15.86
C THR A 187 -15.78 40.88 -17.11
N GLY A 188 -14.73 41.71 -17.07
CA GLY A 188 -14.42 42.69 -18.13
C GLY A 188 -13.63 42.17 -19.35
N ASP A 189 -13.05 40.97 -19.32
CA ASP A 189 -12.20 40.42 -20.41
C ASP A 189 -11.06 41.40 -20.81
N GLY A 190 -10.53 42.16 -19.84
CA GLY A 190 -9.50 43.19 -20.07
C GLY A 190 -9.94 44.39 -20.90
N ARG A 191 -11.24 44.56 -21.18
CA ARG A 191 -11.77 45.68 -21.97
C ARG A 191 -11.80 46.97 -21.15
N ALA A 192 -11.53 48.09 -21.81
CA ALA A 192 -11.61 49.41 -21.18
C ALA A 192 -13.05 49.68 -20.70
N LEU A 193 -13.21 49.92 -19.39
CA LEU A 193 -14.50 50.18 -18.74
C LEU A 193 -15.18 51.47 -19.22
N VAL A 194 -14.41 52.42 -19.75
CA VAL A 194 -14.84 53.78 -20.09
C VAL A 194 -14.67 54.00 -21.59
N HIS A 195 -15.71 54.49 -22.26
CA HIS A 195 -15.71 54.70 -23.70
C HIS A 195 -14.80 55.87 -24.09
N SER A 196 -14.18 55.82 -25.27
CA SER A 196 -13.23 56.84 -25.76
C SER A 196 -13.80 58.27 -25.73
N MET A 197 -15.10 58.44 -26.03
CA MET A 197 -15.78 59.74 -25.93
C MET A 197 -15.91 60.24 -24.48
N GLN A 198 -16.07 59.34 -23.49
CA GLN A 198 -16.09 59.71 -22.08
C GLN A 198 -14.67 60.08 -21.60
N ILE A 199 -13.63 59.36 -22.03
CA ILE A 199 -12.23 59.73 -21.76
C ILE A 199 -11.93 61.12 -22.35
N ASN A 200 -12.37 61.42 -23.57
CA ASN A 200 -12.22 62.75 -24.18
C ASN A 200 -12.96 63.84 -23.39
N PHE A 201 -14.17 63.57 -22.88
CA PHE A 201 -14.91 64.51 -22.04
C PHE A 201 -14.19 64.75 -20.69
N ILE A 202 -13.72 63.71 -20.02
CA ILE A 202 -12.95 63.82 -18.77
C ILE A 202 -11.64 64.58 -19.03
N HIS A 203 -10.97 64.32 -20.16
CA HIS A 203 -9.76 65.06 -20.56
C HIS A 203 -10.04 66.56 -20.78
N GLN A 204 -11.20 66.93 -21.33
CA GLN A 204 -11.61 68.33 -21.46
C GLN A 204 -11.95 68.96 -20.10
N LEU A 205 -12.65 68.24 -19.21
CA LEU A 205 -13.03 68.68 -17.86
C LEU A 205 -11.81 68.87 -16.94
N VAL A 206 -10.88 67.92 -16.96
CA VAL A 206 -9.61 68.05 -16.21
C VAL A 206 -8.77 69.18 -16.80
N GLN A 207 -8.71 69.32 -18.12
CA GLN A 207 -7.95 70.41 -18.73
C GLN A 207 -8.54 71.79 -18.43
N SER A 208 -9.87 71.95 -18.33
CA SER A 208 -10.47 73.22 -17.90
C SER A 208 -10.23 73.53 -16.43
N ARG A 209 -10.22 72.52 -15.55
CA ARG A 209 -9.79 72.68 -14.14
C ARG A 209 -8.32 73.09 -14.00
N LEU A 210 -7.42 72.46 -14.77
CA LEU A 210 -6.00 72.82 -14.82
C LEU A 210 -5.72 74.26 -15.35
N PHE A 211 -6.73 74.95 -15.89
CA PHE A 211 -6.67 76.35 -16.30
C PHE A 211 -7.26 77.35 -15.30
N ALA A 212 -7.98 76.90 -14.26
CA ALA A 212 -8.91 77.76 -13.51
C ALA A 212 -8.55 78.00 -12.03
N ASP A 213 -8.03 76.99 -11.33
CA ASP A 213 -7.93 76.99 -9.86
C ASP A 213 -6.47 77.14 -9.35
N GLU A 214 -6.27 77.74 -8.17
CA GLU A 214 -4.93 78.04 -7.60
C GLU A 214 -4.08 76.80 -7.29
N LYS A 215 -4.71 75.63 -7.06
CA LYS A 215 -4.01 74.35 -6.76
C LYS A 215 -4.35 73.27 -7.79
N PRO A 216 -3.95 73.45 -9.07
CA PRO A 216 -4.47 72.67 -10.19
C PRO A 216 -4.20 71.16 -10.08
N LEU A 217 -3.10 70.75 -9.43
CA LEU A 217 -2.76 69.34 -9.23
C LEU A 217 -3.61 68.66 -8.15
N GLN A 218 -4.06 69.40 -7.13
CA GLN A 218 -4.97 68.88 -6.10
C GLN A 218 -6.38 68.68 -6.67
N ASP A 219 -6.89 69.63 -7.45
CA ASP A 219 -8.24 69.52 -8.01
C ASP A 219 -8.32 68.54 -9.18
N MET A 220 -7.23 68.38 -9.95
CA MET A 220 -7.06 67.23 -10.85
C MET A 220 -7.16 65.90 -10.07
N TYR A 221 -6.42 65.76 -8.96
CA TYR A 221 -6.47 64.55 -8.15
C TYR A 221 -7.88 64.31 -7.59
N ASN A 222 -8.49 65.30 -6.93
CA ASN A 222 -9.84 65.23 -6.38
C ASN A 222 -10.88 64.80 -7.44
N CYS A 223 -10.81 65.38 -8.65
CA CYS A 223 -11.75 65.09 -9.74
C CYS A 223 -11.56 63.68 -10.32
N LEU A 224 -10.30 63.24 -10.51
CA LEU A 224 -10.01 61.90 -11.06
C LEU A 224 -10.24 60.80 -10.02
N HIS A 225 -9.85 61.03 -8.76
CA HIS A 225 -10.03 60.10 -7.65
C HIS A 225 -11.53 59.88 -7.35
N SER A 226 -12.33 60.94 -7.22
CA SER A 226 -13.79 60.79 -7.02
C SER A 226 -14.50 60.08 -8.18
N PHE A 227 -14.07 60.32 -9.43
CA PHE A 227 -14.53 59.54 -10.59
C PHE A 227 -14.12 58.07 -10.50
N CYS A 228 -12.87 57.77 -10.16
CA CYS A 228 -12.36 56.39 -10.00
C CYS A 228 -13.07 55.64 -8.86
N LEU A 229 -13.31 56.28 -7.71
CA LEU A 229 -14.10 55.69 -6.60
C LEU A 229 -15.53 55.37 -7.02
N SER A 230 -16.18 56.27 -7.78
CA SER A 230 -17.53 56.01 -8.30
C SER A 230 -17.55 54.87 -9.32
N LEU A 231 -16.55 54.80 -10.21
CA LEU A 231 -16.39 53.74 -11.19
C LEU A 231 -16.11 52.38 -10.51
N GLN A 232 -15.24 52.35 -9.50
CA GLN A 232 -14.99 51.15 -8.69
C GLN A 232 -16.27 50.66 -7.99
N LEU A 233 -17.08 51.57 -7.43
CA LEU A 233 -18.35 51.26 -6.77
C LEU A 233 -19.43 50.77 -7.75
N GLU A 234 -19.47 51.31 -8.99
CA GLU A 234 -20.32 50.80 -10.08
C GLU A 234 -19.89 49.40 -10.55
N VAL A 235 -18.58 49.15 -10.70
CA VAL A 235 -18.04 47.81 -11.03
C VAL A 235 -18.39 46.80 -9.95
N LEU A 236 -18.19 47.10 -8.67
CA LEU A 236 -18.56 46.20 -7.58
C LEU A 236 -20.07 45.90 -7.55
N HIS A 237 -20.92 46.89 -7.89
CA HIS A 237 -22.36 46.68 -8.02
C HIS A 237 -22.72 45.80 -9.24
N SER A 238 -22.11 46.01 -10.41
CA SER A 238 -22.38 45.19 -11.60
C SER A 238 -21.88 43.75 -11.42
N GLN A 239 -20.69 43.55 -10.86
CA GLN A 239 -20.19 42.24 -10.42
C GLN A 239 -21.16 41.56 -9.45
N THR A 240 -21.71 42.30 -8.47
CA THR A 240 -22.70 41.75 -7.52
C THR A 240 -23.94 41.24 -8.24
N LEU A 241 -24.50 42.03 -9.17
CA LEU A 241 -25.69 41.64 -9.93
C LEU A 241 -25.46 40.41 -10.81
N MET A 242 -24.25 40.22 -11.35
CA MET A 242 -23.88 39.00 -12.06
C MET A 242 -23.66 37.81 -11.11
N LEU A 243 -22.98 38.01 -9.99
CA LEU A 243 -22.72 36.98 -8.98
C LEU A 243 -24.03 36.36 -8.45
N ILE A 244 -25.04 37.20 -8.19
CA ILE A 244 -26.39 36.78 -7.78
C ILE A 244 -27.08 36.00 -8.92
N ARG A 245 -27.00 36.46 -10.17
CA ARG A 245 -27.65 35.80 -11.33
C ARG A 245 -27.05 34.45 -11.71
N GLU A 246 -25.73 34.28 -11.58
CA GLU A 246 -25.03 33.12 -12.13
C GLU A 246 -24.71 32.03 -11.09
N ARG A 247 -24.43 32.40 -9.84
CA ARG A 247 -23.81 31.47 -8.87
C ARG A 247 -24.43 31.52 -7.47
N TRP A 248 -24.53 32.70 -6.85
CA TRP A 248 -24.84 32.82 -5.43
C TRP A 248 -26.35 32.92 -5.14
N GLY A 249 -27.18 33.32 -6.11
CA GLY A 249 -28.65 33.32 -5.97
C GLY A 249 -29.13 34.02 -4.69
N ASP A 250 -30.03 33.37 -3.95
CA ASP A 250 -30.61 33.89 -2.72
C ASP A 250 -29.63 34.01 -1.53
N LEU A 251 -28.37 33.54 -1.65
CA LEU A 251 -27.38 33.58 -0.55
C LEU A 251 -26.95 35.01 -0.19
N VAL A 252 -26.97 35.91 -1.18
CA VAL A 252 -26.55 37.32 -1.08
C VAL A 252 -27.60 38.21 -1.72
N GLN A 253 -27.96 39.30 -1.04
CA GLN A 253 -28.97 40.25 -1.51
C GLN A 253 -28.45 41.69 -1.41
N VAL A 254 -28.71 42.50 -2.42
CA VAL A 254 -28.46 43.96 -2.37
C VAL A 254 -29.56 44.60 -1.53
N GLU A 255 -29.23 45.16 -0.36
CA GLU A 255 -30.19 45.90 0.46
C GLU A 255 -30.35 47.35 -0.01
N ARG A 256 -29.24 48.02 -0.34
CA ARG A 256 -29.21 49.43 -0.76
C ARG A 256 -28.08 49.68 -1.74
N TYR A 257 -28.37 50.48 -2.77
CA TYR A 257 -27.36 51.04 -3.67
C TYR A 257 -27.65 52.52 -3.90
N HIS A 258 -26.65 53.36 -3.65
CA HIS A 258 -26.64 54.78 -3.96
C HIS A 258 -25.43 55.05 -4.86
N PRO A 259 -25.64 55.36 -6.16
CA PRO A 259 -24.56 55.66 -7.11
C PRO A 259 -23.61 56.72 -6.55
N GLY A 260 -22.30 56.49 -6.69
CA GLY A 260 -21.26 57.40 -6.19
C GLY A 260 -21.25 57.61 -4.67
N LYS A 261 -21.91 56.76 -3.86
CA LYS A 261 -21.91 56.89 -2.38
C LYS A 261 -21.75 55.59 -1.61
N CYS A 262 -22.63 54.60 -1.83
CA CYS A 262 -22.76 53.46 -0.92
C CYS A 262 -23.42 52.22 -1.57
N LEU A 263 -22.83 51.05 -1.33
CA LEU A 263 -23.36 49.72 -1.67
C LEU A 263 -23.46 48.87 -0.41
N SER A 264 -24.67 48.42 -0.04
CA SER A 264 -24.92 47.54 1.12
C SER A 264 -25.47 46.20 0.68
N LEU A 265 -24.75 45.13 1.05
CA LEU A 265 -25.06 43.73 0.76
C LEU A 265 -25.38 42.98 2.06
N SER A 266 -26.36 42.09 2.05
CA SER A 266 -26.58 41.08 3.08
C SER A 266 -26.09 39.71 2.61
N VAL A 267 -25.63 38.88 3.55
CA VAL A 267 -24.97 37.59 3.32
C VAL A 267 -25.55 36.53 4.27
N TRP A 268 -25.58 35.26 3.85
CA TRP A 268 -26.15 34.11 4.57
C TRP A 268 -27.68 34.20 4.79
N ASN A 269 -28.40 34.78 3.83
CA ASN A 269 -29.85 35.01 3.88
C ASN A 269 -30.69 33.73 4.16
N GLN A 270 -30.18 32.55 3.76
CA GLN A 270 -30.85 31.25 4.02
C GLN A 270 -31.08 30.95 5.50
N GLN A 271 -30.28 31.50 6.42
CA GLN A 271 -30.50 31.35 7.87
C GLN A 271 -31.81 32.02 8.32
N ILE A 272 -32.33 32.96 7.54
CA ILE A 272 -33.60 33.68 7.78
C ILE A 272 -34.77 32.86 7.22
N LEU A 273 -34.66 32.30 6.00
CA LEU A 273 -35.71 31.45 5.41
C LEU A 273 -35.93 30.14 6.21
N GLY A 274 -34.88 29.58 6.81
CA GLY A 274 -34.97 28.33 7.57
C GLY A 274 -35.62 28.46 8.96
N ARG A 275 -35.61 29.65 9.58
CA ARG A 275 -36.07 29.86 10.97
C ARG A 275 -37.43 30.56 11.00
N LYS A 276 -38.48 29.84 11.43
CA LYS A 276 -39.85 30.37 11.64
C LYS A 276 -39.97 31.44 12.75
N THR A 277 -38.88 31.77 13.42
CA THR A 277 -38.76 32.82 14.43
C THR A 277 -37.76 33.87 13.94
N GLY A 278 -38.25 35.07 13.63
CA GLY A 278 -37.52 36.14 12.94
C GLY A 278 -36.46 36.85 13.79
N THR A 279 -35.47 36.10 14.28
CA THR A 279 -34.37 36.57 15.15
C THR A 279 -33.00 36.04 14.71
N ALA A 280 -32.83 35.76 13.42
CA ALA A 280 -31.52 35.51 12.82
C ALA A 280 -30.76 36.82 12.58
N SER A 281 -29.46 36.85 12.91
CA SER A 281 -28.60 38.02 12.69
C SER A 281 -28.30 38.20 11.21
N VAL A 282 -28.82 39.28 10.61
CA VAL A 282 -28.51 39.64 9.22
C VAL A 282 -27.07 40.11 9.13
N HIS A 283 -26.21 39.35 8.46
CA HIS A 283 -24.81 39.71 8.29
C HIS A 283 -24.65 40.62 7.08
N LYS A 284 -24.23 41.88 7.30
CA LYS A 284 -24.13 42.89 6.25
C LYS A 284 -22.68 43.27 5.96
N VAL A 285 -22.45 43.71 4.72
CA VAL A 285 -21.21 44.26 4.20
C VAL A 285 -21.58 45.54 3.46
N THR A 286 -21.13 46.69 3.97
CA THR A 286 -21.42 48.01 3.41
C THR A 286 -20.12 48.67 2.95
N ILE A 287 -20.02 48.91 1.66
CA ILE A 287 -18.91 49.61 1.01
C ILE A 287 -19.35 51.05 0.79
N LYS A 288 -18.64 52.02 1.36
CA LYS A 288 -18.97 53.45 1.21
C LYS A 288 -17.73 54.33 0.99
N ILE A 289 -17.97 55.48 0.37
CA ILE A 289 -17.01 56.59 0.33
C ILE A 289 -17.09 57.36 1.67
N ASP A 290 -15.96 57.89 2.15
CA ASP A 290 -15.89 58.68 3.39
C ASP A 290 -16.30 60.13 3.11
N GLU A 291 -17.52 60.52 3.49
CA GLU A 291 -18.05 61.87 3.24
C GLU A 291 -17.29 62.99 3.99
N ASN A 292 -16.42 62.66 4.96
CA ASN A 292 -15.59 63.62 5.67
C ASN A 292 -14.18 63.79 5.07
N ASP A 293 -13.72 62.84 4.26
CA ASP A 293 -12.35 62.80 3.74
C ASP A 293 -12.31 61.97 2.46
N GLY A 294 -12.69 62.63 1.36
CA GLY A 294 -12.63 62.08 0.01
C GLY A 294 -11.22 61.94 -0.57
N SER A 295 -10.18 61.77 0.28
CA SER A 295 -8.82 61.38 -0.14
C SER A 295 -8.45 59.95 0.29
N LYS A 296 -9.38 59.25 0.96
CA LYS A 296 -9.27 57.84 1.34
C LYS A 296 -9.93 56.92 0.30
N PRO A 297 -9.38 55.70 0.09
CA PRO A 297 -10.03 54.67 -0.72
C PRO A 297 -11.35 54.17 -0.10
N LEU A 298 -12.16 53.46 -0.90
CA LEU A 298 -13.42 52.84 -0.49
C LEU A 298 -13.30 52.07 0.84
N GLN A 299 -14.15 52.42 1.81
CA GLN A 299 -14.13 51.82 3.15
C GLN A 299 -15.19 50.71 3.27
N ILE A 300 -14.79 49.58 3.87
CA ILE A 300 -15.67 48.43 4.12
C ILE A 300 -16.11 48.42 5.59
N PHE A 301 -17.42 48.38 5.80
CA PHE A 301 -18.06 48.26 7.11
C PHE A 301 -18.82 46.94 7.22
N HIS A 302 -18.63 46.25 8.34
CA HIS A 302 -19.32 45.00 8.64
C HIS A 302 -20.29 45.21 9.81
N ASP A 303 -21.52 44.72 9.65
CA ASP A 303 -22.56 44.70 10.68
C ASP A 303 -23.03 43.24 10.86
N PRO A 304 -22.95 42.63 12.06
CA PRO A 304 -22.17 43.08 13.20
C PRO A 304 -20.66 43.17 12.86
N PRO A 305 -19.87 43.97 13.62
CA PRO A 305 -18.45 44.17 13.36
C PRO A 305 -17.61 42.90 13.57
N LEU A 306 -16.50 42.78 12.82
CA LEU A 306 -15.57 41.66 12.95
C LEU A 306 -14.74 41.77 14.25
N PRO A 307 -14.45 40.65 14.94
CA PRO A 307 -13.69 40.64 16.18
C PRO A 307 -12.20 40.90 15.94
N ALA A 308 -11.54 41.59 16.87
CA ALA A 308 -10.12 41.97 16.77
C ALA A 308 -9.12 40.80 16.95
N SER A 309 -9.59 39.55 17.04
CA SER A 309 -8.78 38.35 17.30
C SER A 309 -7.64 38.14 16.31
N ASP A 310 -7.90 38.41 15.02
CA ASP A 310 -7.05 37.98 13.90
C ASP A 310 -6.82 39.13 12.90
N SER A 311 -5.94 40.09 13.24
CA SER A 311 -5.71 41.29 12.40
C SER A 311 -5.43 40.94 10.94
N LYS A 312 -4.69 39.85 10.67
CA LYS A 312 -4.35 39.41 9.30
C LYS A 312 -5.53 38.96 8.43
N LEU A 313 -6.65 38.57 9.03
CA LEU A 313 -7.90 38.28 8.31
C LEU A 313 -8.81 39.51 8.27
N VAL A 314 -8.90 40.25 9.37
CA VAL A 314 -9.70 41.49 9.45
C VAL A 314 -9.17 42.56 8.50
N GLU A 315 -7.85 42.77 8.45
CA GLU A 315 -7.22 43.70 7.50
C GLU A 315 -7.45 43.32 6.05
N LYS A 316 -7.55 42.03 5.72
CA LYS A 316 -7.89 41.58 4.36
C LYS A 316 -9.36 41.77 4.03
N ALA A 317 -10.26 41.54 4.99
CA ALA A 317 -11.68 41.84 4.83
C ALA A 317 -11.96 43.36 4.76
N MET A 318 -11.05 44.20 5.25
CA MET A 318 -11.16 45.67 5.27
C MET A 318 -10.37 46.41 4.18
N LYS A 319 -9.54 45.73 3.38
CA LYS A 319 -8.73 46.34 2.31
C LYS A 319 -9.16 45.80 0.93
N ILE A 320 -9.42 46.69 -0.02
CA ILE A 320 -9.68 46.31 -1.42
C ILE A 320 -8.34 46.20 -2.15
N ASP A 321 -7.62 45.10 -1.91
CA ASP A 321 -6.36 44.81 -2.62
C ASP A 321 -6.60 44.58 -4.13
N HIS A 322 -7.79 44.10 -4.51
CA HIS A 322 -8.23 43.84 -5.89
C HIS A 322 -9.73 44.13 -6.02
N LEU A 323 -10.17 44.68 -7.17
CA LEU A 323 -11.56 45.04 -7.46
C LEU A 323 -12.42 43.81 -7.82
N SER A 324 -12.71 42.96 -6.83
CA SER A 324 -13.50 41.74 -6.98
C SER A 324 -14.42 41.52 -5.77
N ILE A 325 -15.73 41.66 -5.98
CA ILE A 325 -16.71 41.49 -4.90
C ILE A 325 -16.78 40.04 -4.40
N GLU A 326 -16.56 39.04 -5.26
CA GLU A 326 -16.55 37.62 -4.86
C GLU A 326 -15.42 37.34 -3.85
N LYS A 327 -14.22 37.90 -4.06
CA LYS A 327 -13.08 37.77 -3.13
C LYS A 327 -13.33 38.49 -1.81
N LEU A 328 -13.84 39.73 -1.86
CA LEU A 328 -14.22 40.52 -0.69
C LEU A 328 -15.28 39.81 0.16
N LEU A 329 -16.33 39.27 -0.47
CA LEU A 329 -17.35 38.48 0.19
C LEU A 329 -16.75 37.20 0.80
N ILE A 330 -15.97 36.42 0.06
CA ILE A 330 -15.31 35.20 0.56
C ILE A 330 -14.42 35.47 1.77
N ASP A 331 -13.60 36.53 1.78
CA ASP A 331 -12.74 36.84 2.94
C ASP A 331 -13.54 37.35 4.15
N SER A 332 -14.62 38.14 3.94
CA SER A 332 -15.52 38.53 5.03
C SER A 332 -16.29 37.33 5.62
N VAL A 333 -16.74 36.40 4.77
CA VAL A 333 -17.39 35.13 5.13
C VAL A 333 -16.41 34.22 5.88
N ARG A 334 -15.16 34.12 5.42
CA ARG A 334 -14.08 33.37 6.09
C ARG A 334 -13.78 33.93 7.48
N ALA A 335 -13.75 35.25 7.64
CA ALA A 335 -13.58 35.89 8.95
C ALA A 335 -14.76 35.58 9.90
N ARG A 336 -16.01 35.73 9.44
CA ARG A 336 -17.22 35.37 10.22
C ARG A 336 -17.30 33.87 10.54
N ALA A 337 -16.91 33.00 9.61
CA ALA A 337 -16.82 31.56 9.84
C ALA A 337 -15.80 31.21 10.92
N HIS A 338 -14.63 31.87 10.90
CA HIS A 338 -13.61 31.70 11.94
C HIS A 338 -14.11 32.21 13.31
N GLN A 339 -14.86 33.33 13.35
CA GLN A 339 -15.53 33.80 14.57
C GLN A 339 -16.50 32.74 15.14
N LYS A 340 -17.42 32.18 14.33
CA LYS A 340 -18.37 31.15 14.79
C LYS A 340 -17.67 29.92 15.38
N LEU A 341 -16.48 29.58 14.87
CA LEU A 341 -15.64 28.49 15.41
C LEU A 341 -14.87 28.89 16.67
N GLN A 342 -14.45 30.16 16.80
CA GLN A 342 -13.91 30.69 18.06
C GLN A 342 -14.98 30.67 19.17
N GLU A 343 -16.22 31.06 18.87
CA GLU A 343 -17.37 31.00 19.78
C GLU A 343 -17.70 29.56 20.19
N LEU A 344 -17.77 28.61 19.24
CA LEU A 344 -17.97 27.19 19.55
C LEU A 344 -16.85 26.65 20.44
N LYS A 345 -15.60 27.06 20.19
CA LYS A 345 -14.43 26.71 20.99
C LYS A 345 -14.44 27.32 22.40
N THR A 346 -15.01 28.51 22.62
CA THR A 346 -15.16 29.04 24.00
C THR A 346 -16.25 28.29 24.78
N ILE A 347 -17.34 27.87 24.13
CA ILE A 347 -18.36 27.00 24.74
C ILE A 347 -17.75 25.66 25.18
N LEU A 348 -17.00 25.01 24.29
CA LEU A 348 -16.34 23.74 24.56
C LEU A 348 -15.27 23.85 25.68
N ARG A 349 -14.42 24.89 25.64
CA ARG A 349 -13.49 25.22 26.74
C ARG A 349 -14.18 25.49 28.08
N GLY A 350 -15.38 26.07 28.06
CA GLY A 350 -16.21 26.28 29.25
C GLY A 350 -16.70 24.98 29.89
N TYR A 351 -16.77 23.89 29.11
CA TYR A 351 -17.06 22.54 29.60
C TYR A 351 -15.80 21.73 29.95
N ASN A 352 -14.69 21.98 29.27
CA ASN A 352 -13.43 21.25 29.43
C ASN A 352 -12.20 22.19 29.38
N ALA A 353 -11.63 22.49 30.54
CA ALA A 353 -10.51 23.43 30.67
C ALA A 353 -9.20 22.98 29.98
N ASN A 354 -9.03 21.67 29.72
CA ASN A 354 -7.80 21.10 29.14
C ASN A 354 -7.88 20.87 27.61
N GLU A 355 -8.81 21.52 26.90
CA GLU A 355 -8.97 21.27 25.47
C GLU A 355 -7.79 21.70 24.59
N ASN A 356 -7.18 20.69 23.97
CA ASN A 356 -6.28 20.81 22.81
C ASN A 356 -7.04 21.08 21.48
N SER A 357 -8.25 21.67 21.53
CA SER A 357 -9.06 21.94 20.34
C SER A 357 -8.42 23.02 19.47
N SER A 358 -8.12 22.72 18.21
CA SER A 358 -7.41 23.62 17.28
C SER A 358 -8.33 24.08 16.15
N ILE A 359 -8.27 25.38 15.79
CA ILE A 359 -8.91 25.87 14.57
C ILE A 359 -7.85 25.87 13.47
N GLU A 360 -8.14 25.28 12.33
CA GLU A 360 -7.27 25.33 11.15
C GLU A 360 -7.41 26.68 10.43
N THR A 361 -6.30 27.23 9.93
CA THR A 361 -6.26 28.55 9.29
C THR A 361 -6.43 28.52 7.78
N ALA A 362 -6.29 27.35 7.13
CA ALA A 362 -6.45 27.20 5.68
C ALA A 362 -7.92 26.98 5.27
N LEU A 363 -8.64 26.16 6.05
CA LEU A 363 -10.08 25.95 5.98
C LEU A 363 -10.65 26.25 7.37
N PRO A 364 -11.78 26.98 7.51
CA PRO A 364 -12.40 27.21 8.80
C PRO A 364 -12.99 25.90 9.33
N ALA A 365 -12.17 25.18 10.10
CA ALA A 365 -12.47 23.91 10.71
C ALA A 365 -11.98 23.89 12.15
N LEU A 366 -12.87 23.59 13.11
CA LEU A 366 -12.48 23.28 14.49
C LEU A 366 -12.27 21.78 14.62
N VAL A 367 -11.07 21.37 15.02
CA VAL A 367 -10.69 19.98 15.29
C VAL A 367 -10.84 19.73 16.79
N VAL A 368 -11.78 18.87 17.16
CA VAL A 368 -12.10 18.54 18.57
C VAL A 368 -11.64 17.11 18.88
N PRO A 369 -10.63 16.92 19.76
CA PRO A 369 -10.17 15.59 20.17
C PRO A 369 -11.11 14.99 21.23
N ILE A 370 -11.81 13.90 20.90
CA ILE A 370 -12.82 13.29 21.79
C ILE A 370 -12.16 12.43 22.90
N LEU A 371 -11.10 11.68 22.57
CA LEU A 371 -10.42 10.77 23.49
C LEU A 371 -8.90 10.87 23.38
N GLU A 372 -8.24 11.29 24.46
CA GLU A 372 -6.78 11.47 24.49
C GLU A 372 -6.05 10.23 25.02
N PRO A 373 -4.95 9.78 24.38
CA PRO A 373 -4.37 10.31 23.14
C PRO A 373 -5.22 9.94 21.92
N CYS A 374 -5.30 10.82 20.93
CA CYS A 374 -6.08 10.66 19.68
C CYS A 374 -5.18 10.59 18.45
N GLY A 375 -5.62 9.85 17.42
CA GLY A 375 -5.18 10.04 16.04
C GLY A 375 -6.07 11.02 15.27
N ASN A 376 -5.62 11.54 14.13
CA ASN A 376 -6.39 12.47 13.30
C ASN A 376 -7.78 11.91 12.91
N SER A 377 -7.88 10.60 12.67
CA SER A 377 -9.15 9.92 12.33
C SER A 377 -10.15 9.82 13.49
N GLU A 378 -9.74 10.17 14.72
CA GLU A 378 -10.55 10.11 15.94
C GLU A 378 -10.95 11.51 16.44
N CYS A 379 -10.66 12.54 15.66
CA CYS A 379 -11.07 13.91 15.91
C CYS A 379 -12.42 14.17 15.24
N LEU A 380 -13.29 14.92 15.91
CA LEU A 380 -14.47 15.51 15.27
C LEU A 380 -14.02 16.77 14.52
N HIS A 381 -14.25 16.81 13.22
CA HIS A 381 -13.99 17.99 12.39
C HIS A 381 -15.28 18.77 12.20
N ILE A 382 -15.30 20.02 12.66
CA ILE A 382 -16.46 20.90 12.59
C ILE A 382 -16.14 22.03 11.61
N PHE A 383 -16.74 21.96 10.43
CA PHE A 383 -16.61 22.98 9.40
C PHE A 383 -17.72 24.02 9.55
N VAL A 384 -17.52 25.21 9.00
CA VAL A 384 -18.60 26.14 8.66
C VAL A 384 -18.68 26.20 7.14
N ASP A 385 -19.83 25.84 6.57
CA ASP A 385 -20.07 26.04 5.15
C ASP A 385 -20.08 27.54 4.84
N LEU A 386 -19.27 27.95 3.85
CA LEU A 386 -19.12 29.35 3.47
C LEU A 386 -20.39 29.91 2.83
N HIS A 387 -21.23 29.07 2.21
CA HIS A 387 -22.43 29.49 1.48
C HIS A 387 -23.62 29.76 2.41
N SER A 388 -23.97 28.79 3.24
CA SER A 388 -25.08 28.89 4.21
C SER A 388 -24.68 29.46 5.57
N GLY A 389 -23.40 29.43 5.92
CA GLY A 389 -22.90 29.78 7.26
C GLY A 389 -23.24 28.76 8.35
N MET A 390 -23.73 27.57 7.98
CA MET A 390 -24.12 26.50 8.90
C MET A 390 -22.93 25.63 9.30
N PHE A 391 -22.97 25.03 10.49
CA PHE A 391 -21.99 24.05 10.94
C PHE A 391 -22.22 22.69 10.25
N GLN A 392 -21.13 22.09 9.74
CA GLN A 392 -21.09 20.73 9.19
C GLN A 392 -20.14 19.86 10.00
N LEU A 393 -20.46 18.58 10.17
CA LEU A 393 -19.82 17.67 11.12
C LEU A 393 -19.29 16.41 10.43
N MET A 394 -17.97 16.23 10.48
CA MET A 394 -17.30 15.07 9.90
C MET A 394 -16.57 14.27 10.99
N LEU A 395 -16.95 13.00 11.14
CA LEU A 395 -16.26 12.02 11.97
C LEU A 395 -16.15 10.69 11.21
N TYR A 396 -14.95 10.13 11.14
CA TYR A 396 -14.69 8.92 10.35
C TYR A 396 -15.33 7.68 10.97
N GLY A 397 -16.30 7.10 10.25
CA GLY A 397 -16.96 5.85 10.61
C GLY A 397 -18.23 5.98 11.45
N LEU A 398 -18.79 7.19 11.60
CA LEU A 398 -20.15 7.41 12.11
C LEU A 398 -21.18 7.26 10.98
N ASP A 399 -22.43 6.92 11.30
CA ASP A 399 -23.52 6.83 10.32
C ASP A 399 -24.04 8.22 9.93
N GLN A 400 -24.27 8.46 8.64
CA GLN A 400 -24.65 9.77 8.11
C GLN A 400 -25.90 10.36 8.78
N ALA A 401 -26.95 9.55 9.02
CA ALA A 401 -28.15 10.01 9.71
C ALA A 401 -27.88 10.57 11.13
N THR A 402 -26.89 10.01 11.84
CA THR A 402 -26.49 10.53 13.16
C THR A 402 -25.66 11.81 13.06
N LEU A 403 -24.90 12.01 11.98
CA LEU A 403 -24.26 13.29 11.68
C LEU A 403 -25.32 14.35 11.31
N ASP A 404 -26.29 14.04 10.45
CA ASP A 404 -27.38 14.95 10.08
C ASP A 404 -28.16 15.45 11.31
N ASP A 405 -28.47 14.56 12.24
CA ASP A 405 -29.18 14.92 13.48
C ASP A 405 -28.30 15.71 14.46
N MET A 406 -26.99 15.42 14.52
CA MET A 406 -26.03 16.27 15.22
C MET A 406 -25.94 17.67 14.59
N GLU A 407 -25.88 17.79 13.27
CA GLU A 407 -25.79 19.06 12.54
C GLU A 407 -27.04 19.92 12.79
N LYS A 408 -28.24 19.34 12.69
CA LYS A 408 -29.50 20.03 13.06
C LYS A 408 -29.43 20.52 14.51
N SER A 409 -28.99 19.66 15.43
CA SER A 409 -28.90 19.97 16.86
C SER A 409 -27.94 21.13 17.16
N VAL A 410 -26.75 21.14 16.55
CA VAL A 410 -25.73 22.19 16.75
C VAL A 410 -26.09 23.50 16.04
N ASN A 411 -26.79 23.44 14.90
CA ASN A 411 -27.26 24.63 14.18
C ASN A 411 -28.53 25.26 14.79
N ASP A 412 -29.30 24.52 15.59
CA ASP A 412 -30.33 25.08 16.48
C ASP A 412 -29.68 25.90 17.61
N ASP A 413 -28.85 25.23 18.41
CA ASP A 413 -28.19 25.76 19.62
C ASP A 413 -26.80 25.12 19.79
N MET A 414 -25.76 25.95 19.69
CA MET A 414 -24.35 25.57 19.80
C MET A 414 -24.00 24.86 21.11
N LYS A 415 -24.79 25.03 22.19
CA LYS A 415 -24.54 24.35 23.48
C LYS A 415 -24.91 22.86 23.44
N ARG A 416 -25.78 22.43 22.52
CA ARG A 416 -26.21 21.02 22.38
C ARG A 416 -25.08 20.08 21.94
N ILE A 417 -23.95 20.62 21.48
CA ILE A 417 -22.77 19.83 21.13
C ILE A 417 -22.20 19.02 22.31
N VAL A 418 -22.33 19.52 23.55
CA VAL A 418 -21.71 18.90 24.73
C VAL A 418 -22.28 17.49 25.02
N PRO A 419 -23.61 17.28 25.11
CA PRO A 419 -24.20 15.94 25.16
C PRO A 419 -23.77 14.99 24.02
N TRP A 420 -23.62 15.49 22.79
CA TRP A 420 -23.16 14.66 21.66
C TRP A 420 -21.70 14.22 21.81
N VAL A 421 -20.81 15.10 22.27
CA VAL A 421 -19.40 14.75 22.56
C VAL A 421 -19.31 13.70 23.68
N GLN A 422 -20.17 13.77 24.70
CA GLN A 422 -20.26 12.73 25.74
C GLN A 422 -20.69 11.36 25.17
N GLN A 423 -21.65 11.32 24.24
CA GLN A 423 -22.09 10.08 23.60
C GLN A 423 -21.01 9.50 22.68
N LEU A 424 -20.41 10.35 21.83
CA LEU A 424 -19.33 9.98 20.91
C LEU A 424 -18.10 9.44 21.66
N LYS A 425 -17.79 9.95 22.86
CA LYS A 425 -16.73 9.42 23.72
C LYS A 425 -16.90 7.92 24.01
N PHE A 426 -18.09 7.48 24.42
CA PHE A 426 -18.32 6.06 24.70
C PHE A 426 -18.35 5.21 23.43
N TRP A 427 -18.94 5.72 22.35
CA TRP A 427 -18.94 5.04 21.04
C TRP A 427 -17.52 4.84 20.51
N LEU A 428 -16.68 5.88 20.52
CA LEU A 428 -15.29 5.79 20.06
C LEU A 428 -14.44 4.92 21.00
N GLY A 429 -14.77 4.92 22.30
CA GLY A 429 -14.24 3.96 23.27
C GLY A 429 -14.53 2.50 22.92
N GLN A 430 -15.74 2.18 22.45
CA GLN A 430 -16.10 0.86 21.92
C GLN A 430 -15.37 0.54 20.60
N GLN A 431 -15.25 1.50 19.69
CA GLN A 431 -14.56 1.30 18.41
C GLN A 431 -13.05 1.04 18.60
N ARG A 432 -12.37 1.73 19.53
CA ARG A 432 -10.99 1.42 19.93
C ARG A 432 -10.82 -0.02 20.40
N CYS A 433 -11.74 -0.52 21.22
CA CYS A 433 -11.77 -1.93 21.62
C CYS A 433 -11.95 -2.85 20.41
N LYS A 434 -12.99 -2.66 19.59
CA LYS A 434 -13.25 -3.46 18.37
C LYS A 434 -12.03 -3.49 17.43
N GLN A 435 -11.39 -2.34 17.17
CA GLN A 435 -10.21 -2.23 16.31
C GLN A 435 -8.99 -2.97 16.90
N SER A 436 -8.79 -2.89 18.22
CA SER A 436 -7.72 -3.63 18.91
C SER A 436 -7.89 -5.14 18.86
N ILE A 437 -9.14 -5.61 18.76
CA ILE A 437 -9.55 -7.02 18.71
C ILE A 437 -9.52 -7.59 17.28
N LYS A 438 -9.63 -6.73 16.24
CA LYS A 438 -9.86 -7.12 14.83
C LYS A 438 -8.84 -8.11 14.24
N HIS A 439 -7.64 -8.21 14.82
CA HIS A 439 -6.57 -9.12 14.38
C HIS A 439 -6.40 -10.36 15.26
N LEU A 440 -7.29 -10.58 16.23
CA LEU A 440 -7.26 -11.66 17.21
C LEU A 440 -8.45 -12.63 17.00
N PRO A 441 -8.36 -13.91 17.43
CA PRO A 441 -9.39 -14.93 17.20
C PRO A 441 -10.60 -14.74 18.13
N THR A 442 -11.39 -13.70 17.84
CA THR A 442 -12.36 -13.11 18.77
C THR A 442 -13.52 -12.44 18.04
N ILE A 443 -14.74 -12.56 18.58
CA ILE A 443 -15.95 -11.91 18.07
C ILE A 443 -16.49 -10.96 19.14
N SER A 444 -16.67 -9.68 18.80
CA SER A 444 -17.23 -8.66 19.70
C SER A 444 -18.75 -8.53 19.51
N THR A 445 -19.52 -8.57 20.60
CA THR A 445 -20.96 -8.23 20.62
C THR A 445 -21.25 -7.17 21.68
N GLU A 446 -22.22 -6.30 21.41
CA GLU A 446 -22.62 -5.23 22.34
C GLU A 446 -23.65 -5.72 23.36
N THR A 447 -24.47 -6.71 22.96
CA THR A 447 -25.46 -7.38 23.79
C THR A 447 -25.17 -8.88 23.86
N LEU A 448 -25.63 -9.51 24.94
CA LEU A 448 -25.59 -10.96 25.15
C LEU A 448 -26.83 -11.33 25.96
N GLN A 449 -27.70 -12.19 25.43
CA GLN A 449 -28.89 -12.63 26.16
C GLN A 449 -28.52 -13.78 27.11
N LEU A 450 -28.54 -13.47 28.41
CA LEU A 450 -28.24 -14.40 29.50
C LEU A 450 -29.52 -14.70 30.29
N SER A 451 -29.81 -15.98 30.50
CA SER A 451 -30.97 -16.46 31.28
C SER A 451 -30.96 -15.97 32.74
N ASN A 452 -29.79 -15.66 33.29
CA ASN A 452 -29.60 -15.21 34.67
C ASN A 452 -29.19 -13.72 34.80
N TYR A 453 -29.51 -12.87 33.82
CA TYR A 453 -29.07 -11.46 33.80
C TYR A 453 -29.47 -10.63 35.04
N SER A 454 -30.62 -10.93 35.66
CA SER A 454 -31.14 -10.21 36.84
C SER A 454 -30.51 -10.64 38.17
N THR A 455 -30.05 -11.89 38.28
CA THR A 455 -29.47 -12.46 39.51
C THR A 455 -27.94 -12.43 39.52
N HIS A 456 -27.30 -12.51 38.35
CA HIS A 456 -25.86 -12.53 38.19
C HIS A 456 -25.25 -11.11 38.28
N PRO A 457 -24.07 -10.90 38.89
CA PRO A 457 -23.45 -9.57 39.08
C PRO A 457 -23.24 -8.76 37.79
N ILE A 458 -23.27 -9.40 36.62
CA ILE A 458 -23.14 -8.75 35.32
C ILE A 458 -24.24 -7.72 35.02
N GLY A 459 -25.43 -7.88 35.62
CA GLY A 459 -26.54 -6.93 35.53
C GLY A 459 -26.25 -5.60 36.25
N LYS A 460 -25.35 -5.59 37.25
CA LYS A 460 -24.98 -4.39 38.04
C LYS A 460 -23.95 -3.49 37.35
N LEU A 461 -23.27 -3.97 36.31
CA LEU A 461 -22.30 -3.20 35.54
C LEU A 461 -23.00 -2.11 34.71
N SER A 462 -22.32 -0.99 34.49
CA SER A 462 -22.80 0.22 33.78
C SER A 462 -23.26 -0.05 32.34
N LYS A 463 -24.08 0.86 31.76
CA LYS A 463 -24.69 0.64 30.42
C LYS A 463 -23.67 0.41 29.30
N ASN A 464 -22.46 0.95 29.42
CA ASN A 464 -21.45 0.97 28.36
C ASN A 464 -20.51 -0.24 28.51
N LYS A 465 -20.95 -1.39 27.99
CA LYS A 465 -20.23 -2.67 27.98
C LYS A 465 -19.80 -3.05 26.56
N LEU A 466 -18.86 -3.99 26.46
CA LEU A 466 -18.58 -4.77 25.25
C LEU A 466 -18.27 -6.21 25.65
N PHE A 467 -18.92 -7.19 25.02
CA PHE A 467 -18.65 -8.61 25.20
C PHE A 467 -17.74 -9.11 24.08
N ILE A 468 -16.77 -9.96 24.42
CA ILE A 468 -15.75 -10.45 23.48
C ILE A 468 -15.65 -11.96 23.62
N LYS A 469 -16.29 -12.69 22.70
CA LYS A 469 -16.27 -14.15 22.63
C LYS A 469 -14.93 -14.63 22.07
N LEU A 470 -14.26 -15.56 22.75
CA LEU A 470 -13.05 -16.20 22.24
C LEU A 470 -13.46 -17.28 21.22
N THR A 471 -12.99 -17.21 19.97
CA THR A 471 -13.46 -18.19 18.93
C THR A 471 -12.88 -19.58 19.12
N ARG A 472 -11.72 -19.71 19.79
CA ARG A 472 -11.11 -21.01 20.11
C ARG A 472 -11.89 -21.80 21.16
N LEU A 473 -12.64 -21.12 22.05
CA LEU A 473 -13.43 -21.74 23.11
C LEU A 473 -14.72 -20.91 23.35
N PRO A 474 -15.86 -21.29 22.74
CA PRO A 474 -17.07 -20.46 22.70
C PRO A 474 -17.79 -20.29 24.05
N GLN A 475 -17.35 -20.99 25.09
CA GLN A 475 -17.86 -20.94 26.47
C GLN A 475 -17.28 -19.76 27.29
N TYR A 476 -16.26 -19.06 26.78
CA TYR A 476 -15.59 -17.98 27.50
C TYR A 476 -15.65 -16.64 26.77
N TYR A 477 -15.91 -15.59 27.55
CA TYR A 477 -16.03 -14.21 27.09
C TYR A 477 -15.16 -13.30 27.97
N ILE A 478 -14.60 -12.25 27.38
CA ILE A 478 -14.05 -11.10 28.10
C ILE A 478 -15.08 -9.98 28.03
N VAL A 479 -15.43 -9.39 29.16
CA VAL A 479 -16.35 -8.25 29.27
C VAL A 479 -15.52 -7.01 29.58
N VAL A 480 -15.66 -5.99 28.74
CA VAL A 480 -15.04 -4.67 28.93
C VAL A 480 -16.12 -3.71 29.41
N GLU A 481 -15.92 -3.10 30.57
CA GLU A 481 -16.76 -2.01 31.07
C GLU A 481 -16.03 -0.68 30.88
N MET A 482 -16.74 0.34 30.37
CA MET A 482 -16.20 1.68 30.11
C MET A 482 -16.81 2.69 31.08
N LEU A 483 -15.97 3.23 31.98
CA LEU A 483 -16.36 4.16 33.03
C LEU A 483 -15.70 5.53 32.81
N GLU A 484 -16.46 6.59 33.06
CA GLU A 484 -15.97 7.97 32.98
C GLU A 484 -15.03 8.31 34.14
N VAL A 485 -13.97 9.06 33.83
CA VAL A 485 -13.03 9.60 34.83
C VAL A 485 -13.48 11.01 35.22
N PRO A 486 -13.87 11.26 36.49
CA PRO A 486 -14.21 12.61 36.92
C PRO A 486 -13.02 13.56 36.77
N ASN A 487 -13.30 14.82 36.46
CA ASN A 487 -12.33 15.88 36.16
C ASN A 487 -11.45 15.66 34.90
N LYS A 488 -11.69 14.62 34.08
CA LYS A 488 -11.02 14.41 32.78
C LYS A 488 -11.99 13.90 31.69
N PRO A 489 -12.77 14.78 31.05
CA PRO A 489 -13.74 14.38 30.04
C PRO A 489 -13.09 13.77 28.78
N THR A 490 -11.82 14.05 28.47
CA THR A 490 -11.09 13.39 27.35
C THR A 490 -10.58 11.97 27.66
N GLN A 491 -10.88 11.40 28.84
CA GLN A 491 -10.39 10.07 29.24
C GLN A 491 -11.51 9.11 29.63
N LEU A 492 -11.33 7.84 29.27
CA LEU A 492 -12.12 6.69 29.72
C LEU A 492 -11.23 5.77 30.56
N SER A 493 -11.83 5.19 31.60
CA SER A 493 -11.27 4.07 32.34
C SER A 493 -11.93 2.77 31.88
N TYR A 494 -11.13 1.72 31.72
CA TYR A 494 -11.59 0.41 31.26
C TYR A 494 -11.41 -0.62 32.38
N LYS A 495 -12.49 -1.31 32.76
CA LYS A 495 -12.42 -2.49 33.63
C LYS A 495 -12.62 -3.75 32.81
N TYR A 496 -11.93 -4.81 33.19
CA TYR A 496 -11.90 -6.07 32.46
C TYR A 496 -12.37 -7.21 33.37
N TYR A 497 -13.36 -7.97 32.89
CA TYR A 497 -13.87 -9.15 33.58
C TYR A 497 -13.79 -10.36 32.66
N PHE A 498 -13.42 -11.50 33.22
CA PHE A 498 -13.52 -12.81 32.60
C PHE A 498 -14.86 -13.45 32.95
N LEU A 499 -15.56 -13.98 31.95
CA LEU A 499 -16.89 -14.56 32.06
C LEU A 499 -16.88 -15.98 31.48
N SER A 500 -17.24 -16.99 32.29
CA SER A 500 -17.52 -18.35 31.81
C SER A 500 -19.03 -18.61 31.74
N VAL A 501 -19.46 -19.35 30.72
CA VAL A 501 -20.88 -19.47 30.36
C VAL A 501 -21.19 -20.91 29.94
N SER A 502 -22.23 -21.49 30.53
CA SER A 502 -22.66 -22.87 30.27
C SER A 502 -23.61 -22.95 29.09
N THR A 503 -23.17 -23.56 28.00
CA THR A 503 -24.03 -24.08 26.94
C THR A 503 -24.61 -25.41 27.39
N ALA A 504 -25.92 -25.50 27.61
CA ALA A 504 -26.58 -26.78 27.77
C ALA A 504 -26.49 -27.58 26.45
N GLU A 505 -26.29 -28.89 26.51
CA GLU A 505 -26.03 -29.72 25.32
C GLU A 505 -27.31 -30.06 24.52
N ARG A 506 -28.44 -29.40 24.80
CA ARG A 506 -29.71 -29.53 24.07
C ARG A 506 -30.44 -28.18 23.98
N ASP A 507 -30.87 -27.86 22.76
CA ASP A 507 -31.67 -26.72 22.31
C ASP A 507 -31.14 -25.30 22.54
N ASP A 508 -31.72 -24.38 21.77
CA ASP A 508 -31.26 -23.01 21.46
C ASP A 508 -31.54 -22.01 22.60
N GLY A 509 -31.28 -22.43 23.84
CA GLY A 509 -31.61 -21.68 25.06
C GLY A 509 -30.62 -20.55 25.41
N PRO A 510 -31.08 -19.45 26.02
CA PRO A 510 -30.21 -18.35 26.42
C PRO A 510 -29.17 -18.79 27.47
N VAL A 511 -27.90 -18.64 27.10
CA VAL A 511 -26.72 -19.20 27.77
C VAL A 511 -26.63 -18.76 29.25
N MET A 512 -26.27 -19.67 30.16
CA MET A 512 -26.19 -19.37 31.61
C MET A 512 -24.79 -18.90 32.03
N ALA A 513 -24.66 -17.69 32.59
CA ALA A 513 -23.39 -17.23 33.16
C ALA A 513 -23.04 -17.99 34.46
N LEU A 514 -21.84 -18.55 34.54
CA LEU A 514 -21.37 -19.35 35.68
C LEU A 514 -20.47 -18.57 36.64
N LEU A 515 -19.51 -17.81 36.10
CA LEU A 515 -18.50 -17.09 36.88
C LEU A 515 -18.18 -15.75 36.23
N LEU A 516 -18.07 -14.69 37.04
CA LEU A 516 -17.53 -13.40 36.65
C LEU A 516 -16.33 -13.07 37.55
N GLN A 517 -15.13 -12.97 36.98
CA GLN A 517 -13.90 -12.63 37.73
C GLN A 517 -13.25 -11.38 37.15
N GLN A 518 -13.01 -10.35 37.98
CA GLN A 518 -12.26 -9.16 37.55
C GLN A 518 -10.77 -9.50 37.39
N PHE A 519 -10.15 -9.02 36.30
CA PHE A 519 -8.69 -9.06 36.17
C PHE A 519 -8.04 -8.05 37.15
N LYS A 520 -6.89 -8.41 37.74
CA LYS A 520 -6.17 -7.53 38.69
C LYS A 520 -5.52 -6.34 37.98
N ASP A 521 -5.68 -5.14 38.53
CA ASP A 521 -5.29 -3.89 37.87
C ASP A 521 -3.75 -3.67 37.75
N ASN A 522 -2.95 -4.33 38.60
CA ASN A 522 -1.48 -4.14 38.69
C ASN A 522 -0.65 -4.56 37.45
N ILE A 523 -1.28 -5.03 36.37
CA ILE A 523 -0.58 -5.57 35.19
C ILE A 523 0.18 -4.47 34.39
N GLN A 524 -0.09 -3.18 34.66
CA GLN A 524 0.70 -2.08 34.08
C GLN A 524 2.21 -2.17 34.42
N GLU A 525 2.58 -2.69 35.60
CA GLU A 525 4.00 -2.87 35.98
C GLU A 525 4.70 -3.99 35.19
N LEU A 526 3.98 -5.06 34.86
CA LEU A 526 4.50 -6.18 34.04
C LEU A 526 4.85 -5.73 32.61
N ILE A 527 4.07 -4.78 32.07
CA ILE A 527 4.31 -4.17 30.76
C ILE A 527 5.53 -3.21 30.78
N LEU A 528 5.90 -2.65 31.94
CA LEU A 528 7.15 -1.90 32.09
C LEU A 528 8.37 -2.83 32.14
N ARG A 529 8.30 -3.94 32.89
CA ARG A 529 9.41 -4.90 33.03
C ARG A 529 9.86 -5.51 31.71
N THR A 530 9.00 -5.56 30.69
CA THR A 530 9.34 -6.07 29.35
C THR A 530 10.40 -5.25 28.60
N LYS A 531 10.75 -4.04 29.07
CA LYS A 531 11.79 -3.18 28.45
C LYS A 531 13.17 -3.28 29.09
N THR A 532 13.32 -3.82 30.31
CA THR A 532 14.62 -3.90 31.02
C THR A 532 15.41 -5.18 30.69
N GLY A 533 15.38 -5.62 29.43
CA GLY A 533 16.00 -6.85 28.94
C GLY A 533 17.46 -6.71 28.48
N LYS A 534 18.29 -5.89 29.14
CA LYS A 534 19.73 -5.81 28.87
C LYS A 534 20.55 -5.70 30.15
N GLN A 535 21.36 -6.73 30.39
CA GLN A 535 22.42 -6.78 31.42
C GLN A 535 23.42 -5.63 31.26
N PRO A 536 23.59 -4.74 32.26
CA PRO A 536 24.77 -3.89 32.36
C PRO A 536 25.91 -4.68 33.01
N ARG A 537 26.99 -4.95 32.26
CA ARG A 537 28.23 -5.49 32.86
C ARG A 537 28.79 -4.51 33.90
N THR A 538 29.33 -5.05 34.98
CA THR A 538 29.99 -4.28 36.03
C THR A 538 31.21 -3.52 35.49
N GLY A 539 31.27 -2.21 35.73
CA GLY A 539 32.32 -1.33 35.24
C GLY A 539 32.40 -0.04 36.07
N THR A 540 33.45 0.07 36.89
CA THR A 540 33.56 1.09 37.93
C THR A 540 34.15 2.41 37.42
N LYS A 541 33.44 3.53 37.61
CA LYS A 541 34.01 4.82 38.09
C LYS A 541 32.91 5.87 38.39
N ARG A 542 33.17 6.70 39.40
CA ARG A 542 32.33 7.84 39.80
C ARG A 542 32.64 9.08 38.95
N LYS A 543 31.65 9.95 38.72
CA LYS A 543 31.79 11.39 38.95
C LYS A 543 30.42 12.03 39.19
N LEU A 544 30.41 13.07 40.01
CA LEU A 544 29.28 13.95 40.29
C LEU A 544 29.46 15.25 39.49
N SER A 545 28.36 15.82 39.02
CA SER A 545 28.21 17.25 38.77
C SER A 545 26.72 17.55 38.70
N ASP A 546 26.22 18.26 39.70
CA ASP A 546 24.88 18.84 39.73
C ASP A 546 24.93 20.19 38.98
N ASP A 547 23.96 20.45 38.11
CA ASP A 547 23.71 21.79 37.56
C ASP A 547 22.29 21.87 36.98
N THR A 548 21.61 23.01 37.19
CA THR A 548 20.16 23.14 36.98
C THR A 548 19.82 24.34 36.10
N CYS A 549 19.36 24.07 34.87
CA CYS A 549 18.77 25.07 33.98
C CYS A 549 17.63 24.46 33.15
N PRO A 550 16.55 25.21 32.84
CA PRO A 550 15.31 24.63 32.31
C PRO A 550 15.40 24.23 30.83
N LEU A 551 14.81 23.08 30.50
CA LEU A 551 14.67 22.61 29.12
C LEU A 551 13.41 23.18 28.46
N GLU A 552 13.58 23.89 27.35
CA GLU A 552 12.47 24.21 26.44
C GLU A 552 11.76 22.95 25.92
N PRO A 553 10.44 23.01 25.64
CA PRO A 553 9.68 21.88 25.13
C PRO A 553 10.06 21.55 23.67
N LYS A 554 11.07 20.69 23.51
CA LYS A 554 11.48 20.15 22.19
C LYS A 554 10.28 19.52 21.48
N LYS A 555 10.03 19.99 20.25
CA LYS A 555 8.97 19.52 19.34
C LYS A 555 8.83 18.00 19.37
N THR A 556 7.63 17.51 19.65
CA THR A 556 7.32 16.08 19.71
C THR A 556 7.66 15.38 18.39
N LYS A 557 8.43 14.29 18.47
CA LYS A 557 8.73 13.46 17.30
C LYS A 557 7.44 12.86 16.75
N ARG A 558 7.24 12.96 15.43
CA ARG A 558 6.21 12.22 14.70
C ARG A 558 6.54 10.72 14.70
N SER A 559 6.16 10.01 15.75
CA SER A 559 6.02 8.56 15.75
C SER A 559 4.54 8.22 15.84
N GLY A 560 3.96 7.73 14.74
CA GLY A 560 2.57 7.26 14.69
C GLY A 560 2.40 5.92 15.40
N GLU A 561 2.60 5.89 16.73
CA GLU A 561 1.96 4.83 17.52
C GLU A 561 0.44 4.95 17.35
N MET A 562 -0.23 3.82 17.15
CA MET A 562 -1.68 3.78 17.04
C MET A 562 -2.30 4.08 18.42
N CYS A 563 -2.55 5.36 18.71
CA CYS A 563 -3.15 5.83 19.96
C CYS A 563 -4.51 5.17 20.27
N ALA A 564 -5.22 4.73 19.23
CA ALA A 564 -6.45 3.93 19.31
C ALA A 564 -6.26 2.52 19.92
N PHE A 565 -5.05 1.98 19.95
CA PHE A 565 -4.81 0.56 20.26
C PHE A 565 -4.73 0.29 21.77
N ASN A 566 -5.72 -0.42 22.29
CA ASN A 566 -5.79 -0.82 23.69
C ASN A 566 -4.85 -2.01 23.98
N LYS A 567 -3.58 -1.68 24.27
CA LYS A 567 -2.50 -2.62 24.60
C LYS A 567 -2.85 -3.59 25.74
N ILE A 568 -3.63 -3.14 26.73
CA ILE A 568 -4.03 -3.95 27.89
C ILE A 568 -5.05 -5.02 27.46
N LEU A 569 -6.08 -4.64 26.69
CA LEU A 569 -7.09 -5.57 26.19
C LEU A 569 -6.49 -6.64 25.26
N ALA A 570 -5.61 -6.22 24.34
CA ALA A 570 -4.90 -7.16 23.48
C ALA A 570 -4.00 -8.13 24.27
N HIS A 571 -3.37 -7.67 25.36
CA HIS A 571 -2.61 -8.53 26.26
C HIS A 571 -3.50 -9.53 27.00
N PHE A 572 -4.67 -9.13 27.52
CA PHE A 572 -5.62 -10.06 28.14
C PHE A 572 -6.11 -11.15 27.19
N VAL A 573 -6.47 -10.79 25.95
CA VAL A 573 -6.85 -11.78 24.91
C VAL A 573 -5.68 -12.73 24.63
N ALA A 574 -4.45 -12.22 24.51
CA ALA A 574 -3.26 -13.05 24.29
C ALA A 574 -2.94 -14.01 25.45
N VAL A 575 -3.09 -13.56 26.71
CA VAL A 575 -2.87 -14.41 27.91
C VAL A 575 -3.95 -15.48 28.04
N CYS A 576 -5.20 -15.18 27.67
CA CYS A 576 -6.21 -16.22 27.49
C CYS A 576 -5.78 -17.22 26.40
N ASP A 577 -5.41 -16.74 25.20
CA ASP A 577 -4.97 -17.60 24.08
C ASP A 577 -3.72 -18.45 24.39
N THR A 578 -2.86 -18.05 25.34
CA THR A 578 -1.72 -18.86 25.80
C THR A 578 -2.09 -19.89 26.85
N ASN A 579 -2.99 -19.57 27.77
CA ASN A 579 -3.24 -20.38 28.96
C ASN A 579 -4.39 -21.38 28.75
N MET A 580 -5.36 -21.06 27.89
CA MET A 580 -6.52 -21.89 27.59
C MET A 580 -6.19 -23.33 27.12
N PRO A 581 -5.18 -23.59 26.27
CA PRO A 581 -4.84 -24.97 25.88
C PRO A 581 -4.40 -25.84 27.07
N PHE A 582 -3.72 -25.25 28.06
CA PHE A 582 -3.33 -25.96 29.29
C PHE A 582 -4.54 -26.28 30.17
N VAL A 583 -5.55 -25.42 30.23
CA VAL A 583 -6.83 -25.72 30.91
C VAL A 583 -7.53 -26.89 30.23
N GLY A 584 -7.56 -26.92 28.90
CA GLY A 584 -8.11 -28.03 28.12
C GLY A 584 -7.38 -29.36 28.35
N LEU A 585 -6.04 -29.37 28.27
CA LEU A 585 -5.25 -30.58 28.56
C LEU A 585 -5.44 -31.05 30.01
N ARG A 586 -5.47 -30.12 30.98
CA ARG A 586 -5.70 -30.41 32.40
C ARG A 586 -7.04 -31.09 32.65
N LEU A 587 -8.12 -30.58 32.06
CA LEU A 587 -9.45 -31.19 32.18
C LEU A 587 -9.46 -32.61 31.65
N GLU A 588 -8.84 -32.86 30.48
CA GLU A 588 -8.80 -34.19 29.88
C GLU A 588 -7.89 -35.18 30.65
N LEU A 589 -6.81 -34.69 31.27
CA LEU A 589 -5.99 -35.49 32.20
C LEU A 589 -6.79 -35.85 33.47
N SER A 590 -7.64 -34.94 33.98
CA SER A 590 -8.58 -35.24 35.07
C SER A 590 -9.67 -36.23 34.64
N ASN A 591 -10.25 -36.09 33.45
CA ASN A 591 -11.28 -36.99 32.90
C ASN A 591 -10.76 -38.43 32.73
N LEU A 592 -9.45 -38.60 32.51
CA LEU A 592 -8.77 -39.88 32.33
C LEU A 592 -8.05 -40.35 33.62
N GLU A 593 -8.34 -39.75 34.77
CA GLU A 593 -7.80 -40.07 36.10
C GLU A 593 -6.26 -40.03 36.21
N ILE A 594 -5.57 -39.31 35.31
CA ILE A 594 -4.10 -39.23 35.28
C ILE A 594 -3.64 -38.18 36.32
N PRO A 595 -2.89 -38.57 37.37
CA PRO A 595 -2.49 -37.66 38.43
C PRO A 595 -1.42 -36.68 37.93
N HIS A 596 -1.67 -35.38 38.10
CA HIS A 596 -0.85 -34.29 37.57
C HIS A 596 -0.80 -33.09 38.52
N GLN A 597 0.30 -32.35 38.55
CA GLN A 597 0.54 -31.24 39.47
C GLN A 597 -0.13 -29.90 39.06
N GLY A 598 -1.20 -29.95 38.26
CA GLY A 598 -1.82 -28.78 37.64
C GLY A 598 -0.94 -28.08 36.59
N VAL A 599 -1.25 -26.82 36.30
CA VAL A 599 -0.45 -25.96 35.41
C VAL A 599 0.51 -25.15 36.27
N GLN A 600 1.80 -25.27 35.99
CA GLN A 600 2.88 -24.57 36.69
C GLN A 600 3.53 -23.54 35.77
N MET A 601 4.05 -22.45 36.35
CA MET A 601 4.94 -21.53 35.66
C MET A 601 6.40 -21.94 35.93
N GLU A 602 7.20 -22.03 34.87
CA GLU A 602 8.61 -22.37 34.95
C GLU A 602 9.47 -21.15 35.37
N GLY A 603 10.74 -21.38 35.72
CA GLY A 603 11.61 -20.37 36.34
C GLY A 603 11.84 -19.08 35.55
N ASP A 604 11.67 -19.11 34.23
CA ASP A 604 11.75 -17.91 33.36
C ASP A 604 10.49 -17.03 33.42
N GLY A 605 9.43 -17.46 34.12
CA GLY A 605 8.22 -16.67 34.37
C GLY A 605 7.25 -16.53 33.19
N PHE A 606 7.55 -17.14 32.03
CA PHE A 606 6.72 -17.06 30.82
C PHE A 606 6.31 -18.43 30.24
N SER A 607 7.08 -19.49 30.46
CA SER A 607 6.67 -20.85 30.06
C SER A 607 5.72 -21.46 31.09
N HIS A 608 4.67 -22.11 30.59
CA HIS A 608 3.76 -22.93 31.38
C HIS A 608 4.02 -24.41 31.06
N ALA A 609 3.94 -25.26 32.08
CA ALA A 609 4.10 -26.71 31.96
C ALA A 609 3.06 -27.45 32.80
N ILE A 610 2.72 -28.68 32.40
CA ILE A 610 1.93 -29.62 33.21
C ILE A 610 2.80 -30.85 33.49
N ARG A 611 3.08 -31.10 34.77
CA ARG A 611 3.89 -32.22 35.24
C ARG A 611 2.99 -33.39 35.66
N LEU A 612 3.20 -34.58 35.10
CA LEU A 612 2.52 -35.79 35.53
C LEU A 612 3.21 -36.37 36.77
N LEU A 613 2.44 -36.94 37.69
CA LEU A 613 2.92 -37.64 38.88
C LEU A 613 3.12 -39.13 38.63
N LYS A 614 2.27 -39.74 37.79
CA LYS A 614 2.37 -41.12 37.34
C LYS A 614 1.68 -41.28 35.98
N ILE A 615 2.21 -42.17 35.13
CA ILE A 615 1.60 -42.55 33.85
C ILE A 615 0.83 -43.87 34.03
N PRO A 616 -0.35 -44.07 33.40
CA PRO A 616 -1.07 -45.35 33.47
C PRO A 616 -0.26 -46.55 32.92
N PRO A 617 -0.44 -47.77 33.48
CA PRO A 617 0.26 -48.97 33.03
C PRO A 617 -0.18 -49.42 31.63
N CYS A 618 0.77 -49.91 30.83
CA CYS A 618 0.53 -50.35 29.45
C CYS A 618 -0.12 -51.76 29.39
N LYS A 619 -1.06 -51.95 28.46
CA LYS A 619 -1.80 -53.22 28.34
C LYS A 619 -0.94 -54.31 27.66
N GLY A 620 -0.70 -55.39 28.39
CA GLY A 620 -0.07 -56.61 27.88
C GLY A 620 1.45 -56.64 27.89
N VAL A 621 2.11 -55.73 28.63
CA VAL A 621 3.56 -55.76 28.94
C VAL A 621 3.76 -56.39 30.32
N SER A 622 4.79 -57.20 30.49
CA SER A 622 5.16 -57.90 31.73
C SER A 622 5.33 -56.97 32.94
N GLU A 623 4.89 -57.42 34.13
CA GLU A 623 4.97 -56.60 35.36
C GLU A 623 6.41 -56.20 35.73
N GLU A 624 7.39 -57.07 35.49
CA GLU A 624 8.80 -56.76 35.74
C GLU A 624 9.27 -55.57 34.91
N THR A 625 8.91 -55.56 33.62
CA THR A 625 9.23 -54.50 32.66
C THR A 625 8.55 -53.20 33.06
N GLN A 626 7.28 -53.23 33.50
CA GLN A 626 6.59 -52.05 34.02
C GLN A 626 7.28 -51.52 35.30
N LYS A 627 7.60 -52.38 36.26
CA LYS A 627 8.30 -52.03 37.51
C LYS A 627 9.71 -51.49 37.25
N ALA A 628 10.38 -51.95 36.20
CA ALA A 628 11.67 -51.43 35.76
C ALA A 628 11.55 -50.09 35.02
N LEU A 629 10.52 -49.90 34.19
CA LEU A 629 10.26 -48.66 33.47
C LEU A 629 9.85 -47.53 34.43
N ASP A 630 8.92 -47.79 35.36
CA ASP A 630 8.49 -46.86 36.43
C ASP A 630 9.68 -46.42 37.29
N ARG A 631 10.63 -47.31 37.60
CA ARG A 631 11.88 -46.97 38.33
C ARG A 631 12.89 -46.18 37.49
N SER A 632 12.81 -46.28 36.16
CA SER A 632 13.71 -45.56 35.26
C SER A 632 13.22 -44.14 34.96
N LEU A 633 11.91 -43.87 35.04
CA LEU A 633 11.32 -42.57 34.77
C LEU A 633 11.48 -41.63 35.98
N LEU A 634 12.23 -40.54 35.81
CA LEU A 634 12.39 -39.48 36.81
C LEU A 634 11.36 -38.35 36.66
N ASP A 635 10.96 -38.04 35.42
CA ASP A 635 10.01 -36.95 35.17
C ASP A 635 9.23 -37.09 33.85
N CYS A 636 8.06 -36.48 33.80
CA CYS A 636 7.20 -36.34 32.63
C CYS A 636 6.50 -34.98 32.63
N THR A 637 6.93 -34.06 31.75
CA THR A 637 6.36 -32.70 31.64
C THR A 637 5.86 -32.38 30.24
N PHE A 638 4.61 -31.89 30.13
CA PHE A 638 4.05 -31.33 28.92
C PHE A 638 4.31 -29.83 28.84
N ARG A 639 5.02 -29.39 27.80
CA ARG A 639 5.15 -27.98 27.40
C ARG A 639 4.42 -27.73 26.07
N LEU A 640 4.10 -26.46 25.81
CA LEU A 640 3.50 -26.01 24.55
C LEU A 640 4.51 -25.12 23.82
N GLN A 641 4.84 -25.45 22.57
CA GLN A 641 5.89 -24.81 21.80
C GLN A 641 5.36 -24.22 20.47
N GLY A 642 6.23 -23.45 19.81
CA GLY A 642 5.97 -22.78 18.53
C GLY A 642 5.21 -21.46 18.68
N ARG A 643 5.48 -20.50 17.77
CA ARG A 643 4.92 -19.12 17.81
C ARG A 643 3.38 -19.03 17.88
N ASN A 644 2.67 -20.10 17.52
CA ASN A 644 1.21 -20.14 17.46
C ASN A 644 0.58 -21.03 18.56
N ASN A 645 1.38 -21.55 19.50
CA ASN A 645 0.94 -22.50 20.55
C ASN A 645 0.21 -23.73 19.97
N ARG A 646 0.84 -24.38 18.98
CA ARG A 646 0.25 -25.49 18.19
C ARG A 646 0.92 -26.84 18.40
N THR A 647 2.10 -26.88 19.00
CA THR A 647 2.92 -28.10 19.09
C THR A 647 3.10 -28.47 20.57
N TRP A 648 2.46 -29.55 20.99
CA TRP A 648 2.67 -30.08 22.34
C TRP A 648 3.96 -30.89 22.37
N VAL A 649 4.76 -30.71 23.42
CA VAL A 649 6.00 -31.45 23.63
C VAL A 649 5.97 -32.08 25.00
N ALA A 650 5.88 -33.41 25.06
CA ALA A 650 6.11 -34.16 26.29
C ALA A 650 7.60 -34.47 26.41
N GLU A 651 8.26 -33.97 27.45
CA GLU A 651 9.61 -34.37 27.85
C GLU A 651 9.49 -35.48 28.89
N LEU A 652 10.08 -36.64 28.58
CA LEU A 652 10.30 -37.75 29.49
C LEU A 652 11.77 -37.77 29.90
N VAL A 653 12.07 -37.83 31.19
CA VAL A 653 13.44 -37.93 31.71
C VAL A 653 13.65 -39.31 32.31
N PHE A 654 14.59 -40.08 31.75
CA PHE A 654 14.93 -41.42 32.21
C PHE A 654 16.32 -41.47 32.84
N ALA A 655 16.54 -42.41 33.77
CA ALA A 655 17.83 -42.77 34.35
C ALA A 655 18.09 -44.29 34.24
N ASN A 656 19.31 -44.73 34.51
CA ASN A 656 19.71 -46.14 34.59
C ASN A 656 19.29 -46.98 33.36
N CYS A 657 19.60 -46.48 32.16
CA CYS A 657 19.22 -47.15 30.91
C CYS A 657 19.93 -48.52 30.77
N PRO A 658 19.21 -49.62 30.45
CA PRO A 658 19.78 -50.97 30.39
C PRO A 658 20.77 -51.20 29.25
N LEU A 659 20.86 -50.30 28.26
CA LEU A 659 21.82 -50.37 27.16
C LEU A 659 22.61 -49.06 27.00
N ASN A 660 23.92 -49.20 26.93
CA ASN A 660 24.84 -48.12 26.58
C ASN A 660 25.20 -48.19 25.10
N GLY A 661 24.74 -47.20 24.33
CA GLY A 661 25.12 -47.06 22.92
C GLY A 661 26.49 -46.39 22.76
N THR A 662 27.11 -46.55 21.59
CA THR A 662 28.40 -45.91 21.24
C THR A 662 28.29 -44.42 20.87
N SER A 663 27.10 -43.84 21.00
CA SER A 663 26.80 -42.40 20.86
C SER A 663 27.22 -41.61 22.11
N THR A 664 28.16 -40.67 21.96
CA THR A 664 28.64 -39.81 23.07
C THR A 664 27.57 -38.90 23.68
N ARG A 665 26.46 -38.67 22.98
CA ARG A 665 25.29 -37.93 23.50
C ARG A 665 24.42 -38.76 24.46
N GLU A 666 24.59 -40.08 24.50
CA GLU A 666 23.73 -41.01 25.26
C GLU A 666 24.40 -41.55 26.54
N GLN A 667 25.63 -41.13 26.84
CA GLN A 667 26.45 -41.59 27.98
C GLN A 667 26.24 -40.78 29.27
N GLY A 668 25.25 -39.88 29.31
CA GLY A 668 24.88 -39.13 30.52
C GLY A 668 24.07 -39.98 31.53
N PRO A 669 24.07 -39.60 32.82
CA PRO A 669 23.33 -40.32 33.87
C PRO A 669 21.81 -40.23 33.71
N SER A 670 21.31 -39.17 33.06
CA SER A 670 19.93 -39.04 32.61
C SER A 670 19.86 -38.94 31.07
N ARG A 671 18.80 -39.49 30.49
CA ARG A 671 18.46 -39.37 29.05
C ARG A 671 17.10 -38.68 28.90
N HIS A 672 17.05 -37.61 28.11
CA HIS A 672 15.84 -36.85 27.82
C HIS A 672 15.23 -37.32 26.50
N VAL A 673 13.93 -37.63 26.50
CA VAL A 673 13.17 -38.10 25.34
C VAL A 673 12.01 -37.16 25.07
N TYR A 674 12.03 -36.50 23.92
CA TYR A 674 11.00 -35.55 23.51
C TYR A 674 9.98 -36.21 22.57
N LEU A 675 8.71 -36.10 22.91
CA LEU A 675 7.56 -36.55 22.11
C LEU A 675 6.79 -35.32 21.63
N THR A 676 6.72 -35.11 20.31
CA THR A 676 6.17 -33.90 19.69
C THR A 676 4.85 -34.20 18.98
N TYR A 677 3.80 -33.45 19.30
CA TYR A 677 2.46 -33.59 18.73
C TYR A 677 2.03 -32.28 18.07
N GLU A 678 1.94 -32.28 16.73
CA GLU A 678 1.49 -31.14 15.93
C GLU A 678 0.13 -31.44 15.27
N ASN A 679 -0.73 -30.43 15.07
CA ASN A 679 -2.04 -30.59 14.44
C ASN A 679 -2.16 -29.85 13.10
N LEU A 680 -2.85 -30.47 12.14
CA LEU A 680 -3.06 -29.95 10.78
C LEU A 680 -4.20 -28.91 10.74
N LEU A 681 -3.83 -27.68 11.10
CA LEU A 681 -4.43 -26.39 10.71
C LEU A 681 -5.89 -26.05 11.06
N SER A 682 -6.81 -26.99 11.32
CA SER A 682 -8.26 -26.67 11.43
C SER A 682 -8.82 -26.64 12.87
N GLU A 683 -8.47 -27.60 13.72
CA GLU A 683 -9.04 -27.71 15.08
C GLU A 683 -8.13 -27.11 16.16
N PRO A 684 -8.69 -26.45 17.21
CA PRO A 684 -7.97 -26.28 18.46
C PRO A 684 -7.61 -27.67 19.00
N VAL A 685 -6.40 -27.84 19.54
CA VAL A 685 -5.90 -29.16 19.92
C VAL A 685 -6.66 -29.67 21.15
N GLY A 686 -7.73 -30.44 20.91
CA GLY A 686 -8.50 -31.10 21.96
C GLY A 686 -7.58 -32.00 22.79
N GLY A 687 -7.49 -31.75 24.10
CA GLY A 687 -6.50 -32.35 24.98
C GLY A 687 -6.49 -33.88 24.90
N ARG A 688 -7.68 -34.48 24.78
CA ARG A 688 -7.88 -35.91 24.54
C ARG A 688 -7.06 -36.48 23.39
N LYS A 689 -7.00 -35.84 22.21
CA LYS A 689 -6.21 -36.36 21.07
C LYS A 689 -4.71 -36.42 21.40
N VAL A 690 -4.20 -35.46 22.17
CA VAL A 690 -2.79 -35.44 22.62
C VAL A 690 -2.54 -36.51 23.68
N VAL A 691 -3.45 -36.68 24.65
CA VAL A 691 -3.31 -37.71 25.68
C VAL A 691 -3.42 -39.11 25.07
N GLU A 692 -4.34 -39.34 24.12
CA GLU A 692 -4.45 -40.60 23.37
C GLU A 692 -3.19 -40.88 22.53
N MET A 693 -2.61 -39.89 21.85
CA MET A 693 -1.32 -40.06 21.15
C MET A 693 -0.17 -40.34 22.11
N PHE A 694 -0.11 -39.65 23.26
CA PHE A 694 0.92 -39.85 24.28
C PHE A 694 0.87 -41.25 24.91
N LEU A 695 -0.33 -41.77 25.22
CA LEU A 695 -0.48 -43.14 25.74
C LEU A 695 -0.07 -44.20 24.69
N ASN A 696 -0.28 -43.93 23.41
CA ASN A 696 0.18 -44.80 22.31
C ASN A 696 1.71 -44.74 22.09
N ASP A 697 2.35 -43.58 22.30
CA ASP A 697 3.81 -43.44 22.34
C ASP A 697 4.41 -44.16 23.56
N TRP A 698 3.81 -43.98 24.75
CA TRP A 698 4.25 -44.63 25.99
C TRP A 698 4.17 -46.17 25.89
N ASN A 699 3.09 -46.70 25.32
CA ASN A 699 2.96 -48.12 24.99
C ASN A 699 4.03 -48.60 23.99
N SER A 700 4.43 -47.75 23.03
CA SER A 700 5.53 -48.07 22.10
C SER A 700 6.89 -48.17 22.80
N ILE A 701 7.14 -47.26 23.75
CA ILE A 701 8.34 -47.28 24.59
C ILE A 701 8.36 -48.52 25.46
N ALA A 702 7.26 -48.83 26.16
CA ALA A 702 7.16 -50.01 27.03
C ALA A 702 7.39 -51.32 26.26
N ARG A 703 6.80 -51.48 25.06
CA ARG A 703 7.00 -52.64 24.19
C ARG A 703 8.42 -52.81 23.68
N LEU A 704 9.10 -51.71 23.33
CA LEU A 704 10.50 -51.78 22.92
C LEU A 704 11.43 -52.00 24.12
N TYR A 705 11.09 -51.47 25.30
CA TYR A 705 11.83 -51.65 26.54
C TYR A 705 11.80 -53.11 27.03
N GLU A 706 10.69 -53.82 26.83
CA GLU A 706 10.54 -55.27 27.11
C GLU A 706 11.62 -56.09 26.38
N CYS A 707 11.69 -56.02 25.05
CA CYS A 707 12.69 -56.74 24.25
C CYS A 707 14.14 -56.26 24.51
N VAL A 708 14.31 -54.98 24.85
CA VAL A 708 15.61 -54.41 25.23
C VAL A 708 16.08 -54.94 26.59
N LEU A 709 15.17 -55.19 27.53
CA LEU A 709 15.47 -55.72 28.86
C LEU A 709 15.80 -57.22 28.79
N GLU A 710 15.11 -57.99 27.95
CA GLU A 710 15.50 -59.37 27.61
C GLU A 710 16.86 -59.45 26.91
N PHE A 711 17.14 -58.55 25.97
CA PHE A 711 18.44 -58.46 25.30
C PHE A 711 19.56 -58.03 26.27
N ALA A 712 19.31 -57.10 27.18
CA ALA A 712 20.27 -56.71 28.21
C ALA A 712 20.54 -57.82 29.23
N ARG A 713 19.51 -58.63 29.59
CA ARG A 713 19.66 -59.84 30.42
C ARG A 713 20.53 -60.90 29.76
N SER A 714 20.37 -61.11 28.45
CA SER A 714 21.11 -62.14 27.69
C SER A 714 22.47 -61.69 27.17
N LEU A 715 22.78 -60.39 27.18
CA LEU A 715 24.05 -59.80 26.75
C LEU A 715 25.34 -60.50 27.27
N PRO A 716 25.46 -60.90 28.56
CA PRO A 716 26.65 -61.62 29.05
C PRO A 716 26.79 -63.05 28.48
N ASP A 717 25.69 -63.68 28.10
CA ASP A 717 25.65 -65.07 27.62
C ASP A 717 25.79 -65.19 26.09
N ILE A 718 25.93 -64.06 25.38
CA ILE A 718 26.05 -64.03 23.92
C ILE A 718 27.36 -64.71 23.46
N PRO A 719 27.31 -65.69 22.54
CA PRO A 719 28.49 -66.29 21.94
C PRO A 719 29.48 -65.25 21.38
N ALA A 720 30.77 -65.39 21.71
CA ALA A 720 31.79 -64.38 21.42
C ALA A 720 31.85 -63.92 19.96
N HIS A 721 31.52 -64.79 18.99
CA HIS A 721 31.48 -64.43 17.58
C HIS A 721 30.36 -63.42 17.25
N LEU A 722 29.18 -63.51 17.88
CA LEU A 722 28.09 -62.53 17.73
C LEU A 722 28.43 -61.20 18.42
N ASN A 723 29.13 -61.25 19.55
CA ASN A 723 29.56 -60.05 20.30
C ASN A 723 30.63 -59.25 19.52
N ILE A 724 31.53 -59.93 18.78
CA ILE A 724 32.45 -59.27 17.84
C ILE A 724 31.70 -58.75 16.59
N PHE A 725 30.73 -59.53 16.09
CA PHE A 725 29.96 -59.22 14.88
C PHE A 725 28.99 -58.04 15.03
N SER A 726 28.60 -57.64 16.24
CA SER A 726 27.55 -56.65 16.49
C SER A 726 27.94 -55.51 17.44
N GLU A 727 27.10 -54.48 17.53
CA GLU A 727 27.29 -53.31 18.41
C GLU A 727 25.97 -52.57 18.62
N VAL A 728 25.68 -52.16 19.86
CA VAL A 728 24.57 -51.22 20.13
C VAL A 728 25.03 -49.80 19.78
N ARG A 729 24.49 -49.23 18.69
CA ARG A 729 24.91 -47.90 18.23
C ARG A 729 24.13 -46.77 18.91
N VAL A 730 22.81 -46.91 18.99
CA VAL A 730 21.87 -45.92 19.56
C VAL A 730 20.72 -46.65 20.25
N TYR A 731 20.34 -46.20 21.45
CA TYR A 731 19.06 -46.57 22.06
C TYR A 731 18.43 -45.37 22.78
N ASN A 732 17.32 -44.88 22.22
CA ASN A 732 16.64 -43.66 22.65
C ASN A 732 15.19 -43.88 23.12
N TYR A 733 14.89 -45.07 23.65
CA TYR A 733 13.57 -45.54 24.09
C TYR A 733 12.49 -45.67 22.99
N ARG A 734 12.55 -44.91 21.89
CA ARG A 734 11.65 -45.03 20.72
C ARG A 734 12.18 -45.97 19.63
N LYS A 735 13.50 -46.13 19.49
CA LYS A 735 14.14 -47.08 18.57
C LYS A 735 15.45 -47.64 19.13
N LEU A 736 15.75 -48.88 18.75
CA LEU A 736 17.03 -49.57 18.99
C LEU A 736 17.76 -49.71 17.66
N ILE A 737 19.00 -49.20 17.56
CA ILE A 737 19.83 -49.36 16.36
C ILE A 737 21.06 -50.21 16.70
N LEU A 738 21.15 -51.37 16.07
CA LEU A 738 22.30 -52.26 16.14
C LEU A 738 23.11 -52.15 14.84
N CYS A 739 24.43 -52.02 14.97
CA CYS A 739 25.37 -52.21 13.87
C CYS A 739 25.84 -53.67 13.85
N TYR A 740 26.08 -54.21 12.65
CA TYR A 740 26.52 -55.59 12.49
C TYR A 740 27.33 -55.81 11.19
N GLY A 741 27.94 -56.99 11.08
CA GLY A 741 28.82 -57.36 9.97
C GLY A 741 30.31 -57.29 10.37
N THR A 742 31.18 -57.94 9.59
CA THR A 742 32.64 -58.01 9.84
C THR A 742 33.33 -56.64 9.87
N THR A 743 32.72 -55.61 9.29
CA THR A 743 33.17 -54.20 9.32
C THR A 743 32.20 -53.28 10.07
N LYS A 744 31.18 -53.84 10.73
CA LYS A 744 30.04 -53.14 11.37
C LYS A 744 29.29 -52.15 10.44
N GLY A 745 29.48 -52.27 9.12
CA GLY A 745 28.95 -51.38 8.10
C GLY A 745 27.48 -51.60 7.73
N SER A 746 26.83 -52.65 8.24
CA SER A 746 25.38 -52.84 8.17
C SER A 746 24.73 -52.36 9.47
N SER A 747 23.49 -51.88 9.40
CA SER A 747 22.70 -51.55 10.58
C SER A 747 21.25 -52.01 10.47
N ILE A 748 20.68 -52.45 11.59
CA ILE A 748 19.28 -52.79 11.76
C ILE A 748 18.67 -51.88 12.83
N SER A 749 17.49 -51.33 12.56
CA SER A 749 16.77 -50.39 13.42
C SER A 749 15.38 -50.96 13.71
N ILE A 750 15.15 -51.27 14.99
CA ILE A 750 13.93 -51.89 15.52
C ILE A 750 13.11 -50.80 16.23
N GLN A 751 11.83 -50.70 15.88
CA GLN A 751 10.89 -49.75 16.46
C GLN A 751 9.49 -50.39 16.56
N TRP A 752 8.76 -50.14 17.65
CA TRP A 752 7.34 -50.54 17.74
C TRP A 752 6.45 -49.57 16.94
N ASN A 753 5.46 -50.10 16.22
CA ASN A 753 4.44 -49.32 15.54
C ASN A 753 3.07 -49.57 16.19
N SER A 754 2.59 -48.60 16.99
CA SER A 754 1.28 -48.69 17.68
C SER A 754 0.06 -48.67 16.75
N ILE A 755 0.17 -48.27 15.47
CA ILE A 755 -0.97 -48.37 14.53
C ILE A 755 -1.19 -49.82 14.09
N HIS A 756 -0.10 -50.58 13.88
CA HIS A 756 -0.17 -51.98 13.45
C HIS A 756 0.04 -53.00 14.58
N GLN A 757 0.31 -52.54 15.80
CA GLN A 757 0.64 -53.36 16.99
C GLN A 757 1.72 -54.42 16.69
N LYS A 758 2.77 -53.99 15.97
CA LYS A 758 3.86 -54.85 15.50
C LYS A 758 5.20 -54.10 15.56
N PHE A 759 6.28 -54.85 15.72
CA PHE A 759 7.63 -54.35 15.48
C PHE A 759 7.83 -54.11 13.98
N HIS A 760 8.33 -52.92 13.65
CA HIS A 760 8.85 -52.60 12.32
C HIS A 760 10.37 -52.68 12.36
N ILE A 761 10.93 -53.40 11.38
CA ILE A 761 12.37 -53.49 11.16
C ILE A 761 12.72 -52.64 9.95
N SER A 762 13.77 -51.84 10.09
CA SER A 762 14.35 -51.07 9.00
C SER A 762 15.86 -51.33 8.92
N LEU A 763 16.38 -51.43 7.69
CA LEU A 763 17.77 -51.78 7.41
C LEU A 763 18.49 -50.61 6.74
N GLY A 764 19.76 -50.44 7.08
CA GLY A 764 20.63 -49.40 6.52
C GLY A 764 22.09 -49.82 6.50
N THR A 765 22.95 -48.88 6.09
CA THR A 765 24.41 -49.03 6.07
C THR A 765 25.09 -47.83 6.73
N VAL A 766 26.33 -48.02 7.19
CA VAL A 766 27.04 -47.11 8.09
C VAL A 766 28.49 -46.95 7.66
N GLY A 767 28.94 -45.69 7.53
CA GLY A 767 30.30 -45.32 7.11
C GLY A 767 30.37 -44.73 5.70
N PRO A 768 31.58 -44.33 5.24
CA PRO A 768 31.77 -43.58 4.00
C PRO A 768 31.54 -44.40 2.72
N ASN A 769 31.39 -45.73 2.80
CA ASN A 769 31.05 -46.59 1.66
C ASN A 769 29.53 -46.72 1.46
N SER A 770 28.76 -45.66 1.72
CA SER A 770 27.28 -45.65 1.75
C SER A 770 26.58 -45.83 0.40
N GLY A 771 27.32 -46.17 -0.67
CA GLY A 771 26.76 -46.50 -1.98
C GLY A 771 26.28 -47.96 -2.12
N CYS A 772 26.63 -48.85 -1.18
CA CYS A 772 26.13 -50.23 -1.15
C CYS A 772 24.88 -50.34 -0.28
N SER A 773 23.85 -51.04 -0.80
CA SER A 773 22.64 -51.39 -0.05
C SER A 773 22.90 -52.54 0.92
N ASN A 774 22.12 -52.63 2.00
CA ASN A 774 22.20 -53.74 2.94
C ASN A 774 21.64 -55.02 2.28
N CYS A 775 22.43 -56.10 2.27
CA CYS A 775 22.05 -57.35 1.60
C CYS A 775 20.82 -58.05 2.22
N HIS A 776 20.50 -57.74 3.49
CA HIS A 776 19.32 -58.28 4.17
C HIS A 776 18.01 -57.61 3.75
N ASN A 777 18.05 -56.53 2.94
CA ASN A 777 16.86 -55.95 2.32
C ASN A 777 16.07 -57.02 1.53
N THR A 778 16.79 -57.95 0.89
CA THR A 778 16.25 -59.09 0.13
C THR A 778 15.39 -60.03 0.98
N ILE A 779 15.59 -60.10 2.30
CA ILE A 779 14.81 -60.94 3.24
C ILE A 779 14.03 -60.11 4.28
N LEU A 780 13.95 -58.79 4.12
CA LEU A 780 13.42 -57.87 5.14
C LEU A 780 12.00 -58.22 5.62
N HIS A 781 11.09 -58.58 4.71
CA HIS A 781 9.74 -58.98 5.08
C HIS A 781 9.75 -60.25 5.96
N GLN A 782 10.57 -61.24 5.61
CA GLN A 782 10.69 -62.49 6.36
C GLN A 782 11.35 -62.28 7.73
N LEU A 783 12.34 -61.37 7.83
CA LEU A 783 12.92 -60.95 9.11
C LEU A 783 11.90 -60.24 10.00
N GLN A 784 11.10 -59.31 9.44
CA GLN A 784 10.07 -58.62 10.20
C GLN A 784 8.96 -59.58 10.64
N GLU A 785 8.55 -60.55 9.82
CA GLU A 785 7.54 -61.54 10.23
C GLU A 785 8.08 -62.48 11.32
N MET A 786 9.31 -62.98 11.18
CA MET A 786 9.98 -63.82 12.18
C MET A 786 10.08 -63.10 13.54
N PHE A 787 10.59 -61.86 13.57
CA PHE A 787 10.74 -61.09 14.81
C PHE A 787 9.40 -60.69 15.45
N ASN A 788 8.30 -60.63 14.68
CA ASN A 788 6.96 -60.44 15.25
C ASN A 788 6.33 -61.72 15.80
N LYS A 789 6.86 -62.91 15.46
CA LYS A 789 6.45 -64.18 16.06
C LYS A 789 7.26 -64.46 17.34
N THR A 790 8.56 -64.22 17.30
CA THR A 790 9.47 -64.37 18.45
C THR A 790 10.40 -63.14 18.54
N PRO A 791 10.13 -62.17 19.43
CA PRO A 791 10.83 -60.87 19.46
C PRO A 791 12.23 -60.92 20.12
N ASN A 792 12.98 -61.98 19.85
CA ASN A 792 14.30 -62.23 20.42
C ASN A 792 15.41 -61.60 19.55
N VAL A 793 16.12 -60.63 20.12
CA VAL A 793 17.20 -59.89 19.44
C VAL A 793 18.43 -60.77 19.17
N VAL A 794 18.75 -61.73 20.03
CA VAL A 794 19.89 -62.64 19.85
C VAL A 794 19.62 -63.62 18.70
N GLN A 795 18.39 -64.15 18.61
CA GLN A 795 17.95 -64.98 17.48
C GLN A 795 18.03 -64.21 16.15
N LEU A 796 17.60 -62.94 16.14
CA LEU A 796 17.72 -62.06 14.99
C LEU A 796 19.19 -61.82 14.59
N LEU A 797 20.09 -61.60 15.55
CA LEU A 797 21.53 -61.45 15.29
C LEU A 797 22.17 -62.74 14.74
N GLN A 798 21.77 -63.92 15.21
CA GLN A 798 22.24 -65.21 14.68
C GLN A 798 21.81 -65.39 13.21
N VAL A 799 20.54 -65.11 12.88
CA VAL A 799 20.04 -65.18 11.49
C VAL A 799 20.78 -64.18 10.59
N LEU A 800 21.05 -62.96 11.07
CA LEU A 800 21.86 -61.99 10.34
C LEU A 800 23.32 -62.47 10.15
N PHE A 801 23.91 -63.16 11.12
CA PHE A 801 25.26 -63.73 10.99
C PHE A 801 25.32 -64.81 9.90
N ASP A 802 24.44 -65.81 9.96
CA ASP A 802 24.46 -66.94 9.03
C ASP A 802 24.05 -66.56 7.60
N THR A 803 23.22 -65.52 7.43
CA THR A 803 22.78 -65.05 6.09
C THR A 803 23.66 -63.95 5.48
N GLN A 804 24.51 -63.27 6.25
CA GLN A 804 25.36 -62.16 5.79
C GLN A 804 26.27 -62.52 4.61
N ALA A 805 26.89 -63.71 4.61
CA ALA A 805 27.79 -64.13 3.54
C ALA A 805 27.04 -64.64 2.28
N PRO A 806 26.03 -65.54 2.38
CA PRO A 806 25.21 -65.94 1.24
C PRO A 806 24.53 -64.76 0.53
N LEU A 807 23.92 -63.83 1.28
CA LEU A 807 23.26 -62.66 0.69
C LEU A 807 24.25 -61.69 0.01
N ASN A 808 25.47 -61.54 0.54
CA ASN A 808 26.53 -60.78 -0.14
C ASN A 808 27.05 -61.44 -1.42
N ALA A 809 26.85 -62.75 -1.61
CA ALA A 809 27.11 -63.43 -2.88
C ALA A 809 25.93 -63.25 -3.85
N ILE A 810 24.71 -63.47 -3.38
CA ILE A 810 23.47 -63.33 -4.18
C ILE A 810 23.30 -61.91 -4.71
N ASN A 811 23.61 -60.88 -3.92
CA ASN A 811 23.54 -59.47 -4.35
C ASN A 811 24.56 -59.08 -5.45
N LYS A 812 25.45 -59.98 -5.88
CA LYS A 812 26.34 -59.77 -7.04
C LYS A 812 25.72 -60.27 -8.35
N LEU A 813 24.59 -60.96 -8.31
CA LEU A 813 23.90 -61.47 -9.49
C LEU A 813 23.19 -60.34 -10.26
N PRO A 814 23.19 -60.34 -11.61
CA PRO A 814 22.50 -59.34 -12.40
C PRO A 814 20.98 -59.53 -12.36
N THR A 815 20.33 -58.82 -11.45
CA THR A 815 18.86 -58.76 -11.28
C THR A 815 18.19 -57.70 -12.16
N VAL A 816 18.96 -56.78 -12.75
CA VAL A 816 18.45 -55.76 -13.69
C VAL A 816 17.92 -56.45 -14.95
N PRO A 817 16.68 -56.16 -15.39
CA PRO A 817 16.14 -56.74 -16.61
C PRO A 817 16.88 -56.20 -17.84
N MET A 818 17.28 -57.09 -18.75
CA MET A 818 18.02 -56.74 -19.97
C MET A 818 17.18 -57.03 -21.21
N LEU A 819 17.27 -56.19 -22.24
CA LEU A 819 16.69 -56.50 -23.55
C LEU A 819 17.42 -57.69 -24.17
N GLY A 820 16.67 -58.57 -24.84
CA GLY A 820 17.10 -59.93 -25.14
C GLY A 820 18.23 -60.04 -26.18
N LEU A 821 19.25 -60.84 -25.83
CA LEU A 821 20.27 -61.34 -26.77
C LEU A 821 19.80 -62.55 -27.61
N THR A 822 18.52 -62.94 -27.54
CA THR A 822 17.98 -64.14 -28.21
C THR A 822 16.62 -63.89 -28.85
N GLN A 823 16.60 -63.78 -30.19
CA GLN A 823 15.46 -63.85 -31.14
C GLN A 823 14.19 -62.99 -30.93
N ARG A 824 13.91 -62.40 -29.77
CA ARG A 824 12.82 -61.43 -29.55
C ARG A 824 13.37 -60.15 -28.92
N THR A 825 13.65 -59.16 -29.77
CA THR A 825 14.45 -57.97 -29.44
C THR A 825 13.74 -56.93 -28.57
N ASN A 826 12.41 -56.96 -28.47
CA ASN A 826 11.60 -55.96 -27.73
C ASN A 826 11.05 -56.45 -26.37
N THR A 827 11.45 -57.62 -25.87
CA THR A 827 11.08 -58.06 -24.51
C THR A 827 12.28 -57.98 -23.57
N ALA A 828 12.16 -57.16 -22.53
CA ALA A 828 13.12 -57.14 -21.42
C ALA A 828 12.93 -58.39 -20.55
N TYR A 829 14.00 -59.13 -20.30
CA TYR A 829 14.00 -60.36 -19.49
C TYR A 829 14.89 -60.19 -18.26
N GLN A 830 14.35 -60.53 -17.09
CA GLN A 830 15.12 -60.63 -15.85
C GLN A 830 15.93 -61.93 -15.86
N CYS A 831 17.26 -61.83 -15.72
CA CYS A 831 18.12 -63.01 -15.76
C CYS A 831 18.04 -63.82 -14.46
N PHE A 832 18.07 -63.14 -13.30
CA PHE A 832 17.92 -63.77 -11.98
C PHE A 832 16.78 -63.13 -11.18
N SER A 833 15.84 -63.96 -10.73
CA SER A 833 14.73 -63.60 -9.85
C SER A 833 14.99 -64.21 -8.47
N ILE A 834 15.02 -63.38 -7.42
CA ILE A 834 15.30 -63.79 -6.04
C ILE A 834 13.99 -63.79 -5.24
N LEU A 835 13.63 -64.92 -4.63
CA LEU A 835 12.37 -65.14 -3.94
C LEU A 835 12.63 -65.63 -2.49
N PRO A 836 12.51 -64.76 -1.46
CA PRO A 836 12.77 -65.12 -0.08
C PRO A 836 11.61 -65.95 0.50
N GLN A 837 11.82 -67.24 0.71
CA GLN A 837 10.80 -68.17 1.22
C GLN A 837 10.72 -68.18 2.75
N SER A 838 11.84 -67.94 3.43
CA SER A 838 11.90 -67.68 4.87
C SER A 838 13.06 -66.72 5.19
N SER A 839 13.35 -66.51 6.48
CA SER A 839 14.53 -65.76 6.91
C SER A 839 15.86 -66.46 6.60
N THR A 840 15.86 -67.77 6.31
CA THR A 840 17.06 -68.57 6.00
C THR A 840 16.99 -69.34 4.67
N HIS A 841 15.79 -69.45 4.06
CA HIS A 841 15.56 -70.13 2.78
C HIS A 841 15.27 -69.13 1.66
N ILE A 842 16.09 -69.16 0.61
CA ILE A 842 16.02 -68.27 -0.55
C ILE A 842 15.92 -69.11 -1.82
N ARG A 843 14.92 -68.86 -2.65
CA ARG A 843 14.74 -69.48 -3.96
C ARG A 843 15.29 -68.56 -5.05
N LEU A 844 16.19 -69.07 -5.90
CA LEU A 844 16.72 -68.38 -7.07
C LEU A 844 16.13 -69.01 -8.35
N ALA A 845 15.44 -68.21 -9.16
CA ALA A 845 15.01 -68.62 -10.50
C ALA A 845 15.88 -67.93 -11.56
N PHE A 846 16.47 -68.71 -12.47
CA PHE A 846 17.22 -68.21 -13.62
C PHE A 846 16.32 -68.25 -14.87
N ARG A 847 16.10 -67.08 -15.49
CA ARG A 847 15.21 -66.86 -16.65
C ARG A 847 13.78 -67.42 -16.51
N ASN A 848 13.32 -67.69 -15.29
CA ASN A 848 12.12 -68.47 -14.98
C ASN A 848 12.08 -69.87 -15.65
N MET A 849 13.24 -70.44 -16.00
CA MET A 849 13.36 -71.80 -16.58
C MET A 849 14.04 -72.80 -15.65
N TYR A 850 14.95 -72.35 -14.79
CA TYR A 850 15.67 -73.18 -13.82
C TYR A 850 15.48 -72.60 -12.42
N CYS A 851 15.34 -73.46 -11.41
CA CYS A 851 15.05 -73.08 -10.03
C CYS A 851 16.07 -73.73 -9.08
N ILE A 852 16.58 -72.98 -8.11
CA ILE A 852 17.55 -73.46 -7.10
C ILE A 852 17.11 -72.95 -5.73
N ASP A 853 16.92 -73.86 -4.78
CA ASP A 853 16.60 -73.58 -3.39
C ASP A 853 17.88 -73.54 -2.55
N ILE A 854 18.07 -72.45 -1.81
CA ILE A 854 19.29 -72.16 -1.03
C ILE A 854 18.91 -72.01 0.44
N TYR A 855 19.37 -72.94 1.27
CA TYR A 855 19.15 -72.97 2.71
C TYR A 855 20.44 -72.57 3.45
N CYS A 856 20.42 -71.40 4.08
CA CYS A 856 21.51 -70.94 4.94
C CYS A 856 21.47 -71.72 6.27
N ARG A 857 22.60 -72.30 6.69
CA ARG A 857 22.74 -73.05 7.95
C ARG A 857 23.79 -72.38 8.85
N SER A 858 23.74 -72.74 10.13
CA SER A 858 24.69 -72.24 11.13
C SER A 858 26.14 -72.53 10.75
N ARG A 859 27.05 -71.66 11.19
CA ARG A 859 28.50 -71.72 10.90
C ARG A 859 28.86 -71.39 9.43
N GLY A 860 27.97 -70.72 8.69
CA GLY A 860 28.23 -70.23 7.33
C GLY A 860 28.16 -71.30 6.22
N VAL A 861 27.63 -72.50 6.52
CA VAL A 861 27.41 -73.56 5.54
C VAL A 861 26.08 -73.32 4.81
N VAL A 862 26.02 -73.65 3.52
CA VAL A 862 24.83 -73.48 2.68
C VAL A 862 24.46 -74.81 2.04
N ALA A 863 23.23 -75.26 2.26
CA ALA A 863 22.67 -76.42 1.56
C ALA A 863 21.91 -75.96 0.32
N ILE A 864 22.25 -76.51 -0.85
CA ILE A 864 21.70 -76.12 -2.15
C ILE A 864 20.95 -77.31 -2.76
N ARG A 865 19.70 -77.08 -3.19
CA ARG A 865 18.80 -78.07 -3.79
C ARG A 865 18.33 -77.58 -5.17
N ASP A 866 18.15 -78.51 -6.10
CA ASP A 866 17.44 -78.23 -7.36
C ASP A 866 15.94 -78.04 -7.06
N GLY A 867 15.42 -76.85 -7.38
CA GLY A 867 14.04 -76.44 -7.12
C GLY A 867 13.05 -76.86 -8.22
N ALA A 868 13.51 -77.55 -9.28
CA ALA A 868 12.62 -78.15 -10.28
C ALA A 868 11.92 -79.42 -9.76
N TYR A 869 12.48 -80.10 -8.74
CA TYR A 869 11.90 -81.31 -8.13
C TYR A 869 11.02 -80.97 -6.92
N SER A 870 9.82 -81.56 -6.84
CA SER A 870 8.87 -81.32 -5.74
C SER A 870 9.46 -81.67 -4.37
N LEU A 871 9.16 -80.84 -3.36
CA LEU A 871 9.61 -81.03 -1.97
C LEU A 871 9.16 -82.37 -1.35
N PHE A 872 8.08 -82.95 -1.86
CA PHE A 872 7.46 -84.18 -1.36
C PHE A 872 7.66 -85.40 -2.28
N ASP A 873 8.18 -85.22 -3.49
CA ASP A 873 8.24 -86.25 -4.52
C ASP A 873 9.34 -85.95 -5.53
N ASN A 874 10.45 -86.70 -5.48
CA ASN A 874 11.59 -86.51 -6.38
C ASN A 874 11.34 -87.01 -7.81
N SER A 875 10.24 -87.71 -8.09
CA SER A 875 9.86 -88.13 -9.45
C SER A 875 9.11 -87.03 -10.22
N LYS A 876 8.46 -86.09 -9.51
CA LYS A 876 7.61 -85.06 -10.11
C LYS A 876 8.33 -83.72 -10.24
N LEU A 877 8.48 -83.27 -11.48
CA LEU A 877 8.90 -81.91 -11.82
C LEU A 877 7.78 -80.91 -11.54
N VAL A 878 8.14 -79.72 -11.08
CA VAL A 878 7.24 -78.58 -10.88
C VAL A 878 6.98 -77.93 -12.24
N GLU A 879 5.70 -77.71 -12.59
CA GLU A 879 5.33 -77.12 -13.88
C GLU A 879 6.04 -75.78 -14.13
N GLY A 880 6.59 -75.64 -15.34
CA GLY A 880 7.34 -74.45 -15.77
C GLY A 880 8.86 -74.48 -15.51
N PHE A 881 9.38 -75.42 -14.71
CA PHE A 881 10.82 -75.52 -14.43
C PHE A 881 11.47 -76.78 -15.00
N TYR A 882 12.70 -76.63 -15.48
CA TYR A 882 13.58 -77.71 -15.93
C TYR A 882 14.67 -77.97 -14.87
N PRO A 883 15.08 -79.23 -14.66
CA PRO A 883 16.18 -79.57 -13.76
C PRO A 883 17.52 -79.03 -14.28
N ALA A 884 18.41 -78.63 -13.38
CA ALA A 884 19.67 -77.97 -13.69
C ALA A 884 20.75 -79.00 -14.10
N PRO A 885 21.15 -79.09 -15.38
CA PRO A 885 22.07 -80.13 -15.85
C PRO A 885 23.45 -79.99 -15.19
N GLY A 886 23.93 -81.08 -14.59
CA GLY A 886 25.24 -81.12 -13.94
C GLY A 886 25.32 -80.44 -12.56
N LEU A 887 24.22 -79.96 -11.97
CA LEU A 887 24.26 -79.28 -10.66
C LEU A 887 24.87 -80.16 -9.55
N LYS A 888 24.53 -81.45 -9.51
CA LYS A 888 25.05 -82.40 -8.50
C LYS A 888 26.55 -82.65 -8.64
N THR A 889 27.08 -82.74 -9.87
CA THR A 889 28.52 -82.85 -10.11
C THR A 889 29.25 -81.54 -9.83
N PHE A 890 28.66 -80.39 -10.14
CA PHE A 890 29.21 -79.07 -9.81
C PHE A 890 29.32 -78.86 -8.30
N LEU A 891 28.23 -79.09 -7.54
CA LEU A 891 28.21 -78.90 -6.08
C LEU A 891 29.23 -79.79 -5.36
N ASN A 892 29.42 -81.04 -5.81
CA ASN A 892 30.42 -81.96 -5.26
C ASN A 892 31.87 -81.44 -5.34
N MET A 893 32.18 -80.45 -6.20
CA MET A 893 33.52 -79.82 -6.26
C MET A 893 33.75 -78.78 -5.15
N PHE A 894 32.70 -78.38 -4.41
CA PHE A 894 32.73 -77.35 -3.37
C PHE A 894 32.27 -77.85 -2.00
N VAL A 895 32.17 -79.18 -1.81
CA VAL A 895 31.92 -79.80 -0.50
C VAL A 895 33.26 -80.04 0.20
N ASP A 896 33.52 -79.32 1.29
CA ASP A 896 34.72 -79.51 2.12
C ASP A 896 34.77 -80.93 2.69
N SER A 897 35.75 -81.71 2.24
CA SER A 897 35.85 -83.15 2.51
C SER A 897 36.06 -83.49 4.00
N ASN A 898 36.39 -82.49 4.83
CA ASN A 898 36.64 -82.63 6.27
C ASN A 898 35.37 -82.62 7.14
N GLN A 899 34.17 -82.35 6.60
CA GLN A 899 32.93 -82.30 7.42
C GLN A 899 32.03 -83.55 7.28
N ASP A 900 31.94 -84.17 6.10
CA ASP A 900 31.01 -85.29 5.83
C ASP A 900 31.68 -86.68 5.78
N ALA A 901 32.57 -86.97 6.74
CA ALA A 901 33.19 -88.29 6.90
C ALA A 901 32.24 -89.38 7.48
N ARG A 902 30.94 -89.10 7.63
CA ARG A 902 29.92 -90.03 8.14
C ARG A 902 28.67 -89.99 7.27
N ARG A 903 28.20 -91.17 6.84
CA ARG A 903 27.01 -91.43 5.98
C ARG A 903 27.16 -91.04 4.50
N ARG A 904 28.00 -91.81 3.78
CA ARG A 904 27.66 -92.26 2.42
C ARG A 904 27.43 -93.77 2.45
N SER A 905 26.18 -94.18 2.37
CA SER A 905 25.75 -95.53 2.02
C SER A 905 24.81 -95.42 0.82
N VAL A 906 24.90 -96.38 -0.10
CA VAL A 906 24.11 -96.42 -1.34
C VAL A 906 23.06 -97.52 -1.18
N ASN A 907 21.86 -97.30 -1.73
CA ASN A 907 20.64 -98.12 -1.59
C ASN A 907 19.93 -98.01 -0.23
N GLU A 908 19.20 -96.92 -0.03
CA GLU A 908 17.79 -96.98 0.41
C GLU A 908 17.00 -95.92 -0.38
N ASP A 909 15.73 -96.20 -0.66
CA ASP A 909 14.71 -95.26 -1.14
C ASP A 909 13.55 -95.26 -0.12
N ASP A 910 12.53 -94.42 -0.29
CA ASP A 910 11.34 -94.33 0.58
C ASP A 910 11.50 -93.80 2.04
N ASN A 911 11.95 -92.54 2.15
CA ASN A 911 11.59 -91.60 3.26
C ASN A 911 12.09 -92.00 4.68
N PRO A 912 11.63 -91.43 5.83
CA PRO A 912 10.82 -90.22 6.14
C PRO A 912 11.65 -89.17 6.96
N PRO A 913 11.09 -88.11 7.62
CA PRO A 913 9.70 -87.62 7.64
C PRO A 913 9.52 -86.12 7.28
N SER A 914 8.25 -85.73 7.10
CA SER A 914 7.81 -84.33 6.95
C SER A 914 8.00 -83.51 8.23
N PRO A 915 8.34 -82.21 8.15
CA PRO A 915 8.34 -81.30 9.29
C PRO A 915 6.92 -80.87 9.68
N ILE A 916 6.27 -81.64 10.55
CA ILE A 916 5.20 -81.11 11.42
C ILE A 916 5.88 -80.40 12.60
N GLY A 917 5.38 -79.23 12.98
CA GLY A 917 6.03 -78.36 13.96
C GLY A 917 5.96 -78.87 15.40
N GLY A 918 7.00 -78.57 16.17
CA GLY A 918 7.14 -78.92 17.58
C GLY A 918 8.60 -78.72 18.02
N ASP A 919 8.78 -78.26 19.25
CA ASP A 919 10.02 -77.75 19.82
C ASP A 919 11.23 -78.71 19.76
N MET A 920 12.44 -78.13 19.67
CA MET A 920 13.55 -78.55 20.53
C MET A 920 14.63 -77.47 20.66
N MET A 921 14.74 -76.93 21.87
CA MET A 921 16.00 -76.41 22.41
C MET A 921 16.93 -77.59 22.77
N ASP A 922 18.06 -77.29 23.43
CA ASP A 922 18.92 -78.26 24.13
C ASP A 922 19.68 -79.29 23.27
N SER A 923 20.74 -78.80 22.62
CA SER A 923 21.98 -79.58 22.39
C SER A 923 23.20 -78.66 22.18
N LEU A 924 23.37 -77.68 23.07
CA LEU A 924 24.66 -77.01 23.30
C LEU A 924 25.47 -77.83 24.32
N ILE A 925 26.72 -78.20 24.00
CA ILE A 925 27.87 -78.27 24.93
C ILE A 925 29.13 -78.80 24.19
N SER A 926 30.30 -78.31 24.60
CA SER A 926 31.65 -78.83 24.29
C SER A 926 32.14 -78.82 22.83
N GLN A 927 32.74 -77.70 22.43
CA GLN A 927 34.09 -77.73 21.84
C GLN A 927 34.93 -76.63 22.53
N LEU A 928 36.17 -76.95 22.93
CA LEU A 928 37.06 -76.03 23.64
C LEU A 928 38.52 -76.24 23.22
N GLN A 929 39.28 -75.13 23.28
CA GLN A 929 40.73 -74.98 23.08
C GLN A 929 41.30 -74.91 21.63
N PRO A 930 42.44 -74.20 21.42
CA PRO A 930 42.77 -73.55 20.14
C PRO A 930 44.22 -73.83 19.62
N PRO A 931 44.63 -73.16 18.52
CA PRO A 931 45.99 -72.62 18.45
C PRO A 931 46.10 -71.17 17.87
N PRO A 932 47.24 -70.46 18.02
CA PRO A 932 47.36 -69.02 17.72
C PRO A 932 48.37 -68.60 16.61
N GLN A 933 48.29 -67.31 16.23
CA GLN A 933 49.37 -66.37 15.78
C GLN A 933 50.27 -66.63 14.54
N GLN A 934 50.20 -65.70 13.56
CA GLN A 934 51.26 -64.79 13.01
C GLN A 934 50.69 -64.15 11.69
N GLN A 935 50.78 -62.85 11.35
CA GLN A 935 51.88 -61.86 11.23
C GLN A 935 52.93 -62.25 10.16
N ASP A 936 53.42 -61.41 9.22
CA ASP A 936 53.11 -60.04 8.73
C ASP A 936 53.84 -59.87 7.34
N HIS A 937 53.85 -58.80 6.52
CA HIS A 937 53.42 -57.39 6.64
C HIS A 937 52.99 -56.74 5.28
N ARG A 938 52.89 -55.40 5.30
CA ARG A 938 52.44 -54.38 4.33
C ARG A 938 52.82 -54.40 2.83
N THR A 939 51.78 -54.03 2.08
CA THR A 939 51.61 -53.53 0.70
C THR A 939 52.05 -52.07 0.41
N LYS A 940 51.87 -51.64 -0.87
CA LYS A 940 51.48 -50.28 -1.41
C LYS A 940 52.58 -49.25 -1.79
N PRO A 941 52.29 -48.19 -2.61
CA PRO A 941 51.11 -47.94 -3.50
C PRO A 941 51.40 -47.37 -4.93
N LYS A 942 50.30 -47.25 -5.70
CA LYS A 942 50.10 -46.63 -7.03
C LYS A 942 50.38 -45.11 -7.14
N GLN A 943 50.47 -44.61 -8.38
CA GLN A 943 49.65 -43.45 -8.83
C GLN A 943 49.19 -43.57 -10.31
N ARG A 944 48.47 -42.57 -10.86
CA ARG A 944 47.57 -42.67 -12.05
C ARG A 944 47.34 -41.29 -12.69
N ASN A 945 47.01 -41.19 -13.99
CA ASN A 945 46.55 -39.92 -14.60
C ASN A 945 45.67 -40.09 -15.89
N HIS A 946 45.14 -38.95 -16.40
CA HIS A 946 44.53 -38.68 -17.73
C HIS A 946 43.04 -39.01 -18.09
N THR A 947 42.24 -37.92 -18.17
CA THR A 947 41.42 -37.37 -19.30
C THR A 947 40.75 -38.25 -20.39
N GLY A 948 39.48 -37.93 -20.75
CA GLY A 948 38.86 -38.27 -22.05
C GLY A 948 37.34 -37.97 -22.18
N GLN A 949 36.87 -37.56 -23.37
CA GLN A 949 35.45 -37.47 -23.80
C GLN A 949 35.05 -38.76 -24.56
N GLY A 950 33.80 -39.14 -24.89
CA GLY A 950 32.44 -38.54 -24.81
C GLY A 950 31.42 -39.42 -25.58
N TRP A 951 30.45 -38.80 -26.27
CA TRP A 951 29.55 -39.35 -27.35
C TRP A 951 28.22 -40.09 -27.01
N ALA A 952 27.35 -40.12 -28.03
CA ALA A 952 26.01 -40.74 -28.20
C ALA A 952 24.85 -40.17 -27.32
N SER A 953 23.75 -39.54 -27.79
CA SER A 953 22.88 -39.60 -29.00
C SER A 953 21.65 -40.52 -28.87
N PHE A 954 20.44 -40.05 -29.25
CA PHE A 954 19.51 -40.79 -30.13
C PHE A 954 18.34 -39.90 -30.63
N LEU A 955 17.74 -40.28 -31.76
CA LEU A 955 16.43 -39.81 -32.25
C LEU A 955 15.32 -40.73 -31.67
N LYS A 956 14.00 -40.60 -31.89
CA LYS A 956 13.17 -39.88 -32.90
C LYS A 956 11.70 -39.91 -32.40
N ASP A 957 10.83 -38.97 -32.81
CA ASP A 957 9.69 -39.29 -33.71
C ASP A 957 8.68 -38.15 -33.99
N LYS A 958 8.10 -38.26 -35.21
CA LYS A 958 6.72 -37.99 -35.69
C LYS A 958 5.69 -37.28 -34.79
N GLU A 959 4.74 -36.46 -35.29
CA GLU A 959 4.45 -35.93 -36.66
C GLU A 959 3.29 -34.87 -36.62
N ILE A 960 2.84 -34.41 -37.81
CA ILE A 960 1.48 -33.89 -38.15
C ILE A 960 1.15 -32.39 -37.96
N LEU A 961 0.49 -31.84 -38.99
CA LEU A 961 -0.23 -30.55 -39.16
C LEU A 961 0.55 -29.22 -38.99
N GLY A 962 0.39 -28.21 -39.86
CA GLY A 962 -0.25 -28.19 -41.18
C GLY A 962 -0.99 -26.89 -41.54
N GLY A 963 -0.37 -26.02 -42.34
CA GLY A 963 -1.02 -24.89 -43.02
C GLY A 963 -1.24 -23.62 -42.17
N SER A 964 -1.54 -22.46 -42.77
CA SER A 964 -1.53 -22.13 -44.21
C SER A 964 -1.43 -20.63 -44.47
N GLN A 965 -0.77 -20.27 -45.59
CA GLN A 965 -0.96 -19.08 -46.44
C GLN A 965 -0.84 -17.65 -45.83
N MET A 966 0.03 -16.72 -46.31
CA MET A 966 0.32 -16.19 -47.67
C MET A 966 -0.53 -14.95 -48.05
N PRO A 967 -0.09 -14.05 -48.98
CA PRO A 967 1.30 -13.63 -49.27
C PRO A 967 1.46 -12.18 -49.85
N LYS A 968 2.66 -11.87 -50.36
CA LYS A 968 2.97 -10.89 -51.45
C LYS A 968 2.73 -9.40 -51.13
N LYS A 969 3.39 -8.44 -51.82
CA LYS A 969 4.76 -8.32 -52.37
C LYS A 969 4.92 -6.83 -52.79
N SER A 970 6.12 -6.27 -52.63
CA SER A 970 6.76 -5.18 -53.43
C SER A 970 5.96 -4.60 -54.63
N ILE A 971 5.90 -3.28 -54.89
CA ILE A 971 6.98 -2.38 -55.39
C ILE A 971 6.51 -0.89 -55.29
N GLY A 972 7.41 0.08 -55.13
CA GLY A 972 7.14 1.52 -55.39
C GLY A 972 8.32 2.45 -55.10
N LYS A 973 8.55 3.51 -55.90
CA LYS A 973 9.68 4.47 -55.77
C LYS A 973 9.25 5.93 -55.98
N ASN A 974 10.01 6.86 -55.39
CA ASN A 974 10.02 8.33 -55.59
C ASN A 974 8.75 9.06 -55.07
N ARG A 975 8.81 10.27 -54.48
CA ARG A 975 9.52 11.51 -54.91
C ARG A 975 9.98 12.41 -53.73
N HIS A 976 10.57 13.56 -54.06
CA HIS A 976 10.65 14.80 -53.24
C HIS A 976 9.23 15.27 -52.79
N THR A 977 9.02 16.24 -51.90
CA THR A 977 9.86 17.36 -51.42
C THR A 977 9.75 17.56 -49.90
N GLY A 978 10.56 18.46 -49.35
CA GLY A 978 10.25 19.14 -48.08
C GLY A 978 10.29 20.65 -48.28
N TYR A 979 9.42 21.38 -47.58
CA TYR A 979 9.57 22.78 -47.22
C TYR A 979 8.73 23.06 -45.96
N LYS A 980 9.14 24.04 -45.15
CA LYS A 980 8.25 24.77 -44.24
C LYS A 980 7.66 25.95 -45.02
N GLU A 981 6.47 26.38 -44.67
CA GLU A 981 5.88 27.62 -45.18
C GLU A 981 5.20 28.38 -44.03
N GLU A 982 5.10 29.69 -44.17
CA GLU A 982 4.71 30.63 -43.10
C GLU A 982 3.25 31.09 -43.26
N ALA A 983 2.66 31.67 -42.21
CA ALA A 983 1.33 32.25 -42.28
C ALA A 983 1.40 33.73 -42.76
N PRO A 984 0.59 34.14 -43.76
CA PRO A 984 0.62 35.50 -44.26
C PRO A 984 -0.13 36.48 -43.36
N SER A 985 0.44 37.67 -43.20
CA SER A 985 -0.30 38.87 -42.82
C SER A 985 -0.95 39.48 -44.06
N ASP A 986 -2.20 39.96 -43.93
CA ASP A 986 -2.81 40.80 -44.97
C ASP A 986 -3.57 41.96 -44.33
N GLY A 987 -3.67 43.09 -45.04
CA GLY A 987 -4.25 44.31 -44.48
C GLY A 987 -4.38 45.46 -45.47
N LYS A 988 -5.61 45.69 -45.93
CA LYS A 988 -6.11 46.92 -46.55
C LYS A 988 -7.63 47.02 -46.41
#